data_AF-A0A0G4M3K7-F1
#
_entry.id   AF-A0A0G4M3K7-F1
#
_cell.length_a   1.000
_cell.length_b   1.000
_cell.length_c   1.000
_cell.angle_alpha   90.00
_cell.angle_beta   90.00
_cell.angle_gamma   90.00
#
_symmetry.space_group_name_H-M   'P 1'
#
loop_
_entity.id
_entity.type
_entity.pdbx_description
1 polymer ?
#
loop_
_entity_poly.entity_id
_entity_poly.type
_entity_poly.pdbx_seq_one_letter_code
_entity_poly.pdbx_strand_id
1 'polypeptide(L)'
;MSNSAVVRWTVGLSAAVAGVFAFAVVRLQQPLSEADVDGPQTYCYQGVRTHDDEQPTAQCFTVEDGRFSRVFAWDDASLTTTPGFVIPGLWDGHGHLLQYGEFLHSVDLFGASSFDDVRGRLRNYVDANPDAGTSEEWIRGVGWDQNVYGRMPTAADIEEDELLRGKFFMLDRIDVHCSWVSQAVLDLLPADIPDVPGGDIIREPGMGVFCDNAMDMLYAIFPAPGREKKRAFRDVSIMSNSAVVRWTVGLSAAVAGVFAFAVVRLQQPLSEADVDGPQTYCYRGVRTHDDEQPTAQCFTVEDGKFSRVFAWDDASLTTTPGFVIPGLWDGHGHLLQYGEFLHSVDLFGAASFDDVRGRLRNYVDANPDAGTSEEWIRGVGWDQNVYGRMPTAADIEEDELLRGKFFMLDRIDVHCSWVSQAVLDLLPADIPDVPGGDIIREPGMGVFCDNAMDMLYAIFPAPGLEKKRAFVSTAMAKLNEVGIVGMHDAGVFPNHLELYADMAGSSSDWTVRVYAMLECAQRNTYCPDAAAKVSRVSDLLSVRSVKLFADGALGSWGSAMIEPYSDRPETSGSLLVNATTLTNLAKSWAAFGYQVNIHAIGDLANRLAIDALEAALVDVCPESGGSGAEVHLAACQADRRFRIEHSQIIHPDDQKRMHALGILPSIQPTHATSDMKYAELRLGPERTATEAYRMRSFLDIGPVLGSDFPVEPPNPFEGIFAAVARKNPATGHGVDGSSDGWHVEEALSLDEALLGFTRGPAFGAFMEGRAGIIKQGALADWVVLDEPLDALEIDDLRSLKVKQTWVGGRIVYEYPGSEGLEVEDL
;
A
#
# COMPACT_ATOMS: atom_id res chain seq x y z
N MET A 1 2.28 40.08 -52.95
CA MET A 1 1.77 38.80 -52.44
C MET A 1 2.83 38.25 -51.48
N SER A 2 2.59 38.36 -50.17
CA SER A 2 3.40 37.70 -49.14
C SER A 2 2.57 37.54 -47.86
N ASN A 3 2.66 36.36 -47.27
CA ASN A 3 2.02 35.93 -46.03
C ASN A 3 2.23 36.92 -44.88
N SER A 4 1.13 37.38 -44.28
CA SER A 4 1.11 38.15 -43.04
C SER A 4 -0.31 38.16 -42.45
N ALA A 5 -0.67 37.14 -41.66
CA ALA A 5 -1.90 37.13 -40.84
C ALA A 5 -1.90 36.05 -39.72
N VAL A 6 -0.74 35.76 -39.11
CA VAL A 6 -0.66 34.94 -37.87
C VAL A 6 0.26 35.65 -36.87
N VAL A 7 -0.11 36.88 -36.48
CA VAL A 7 0.42 37.60 -35.32
C VAL A 7 -0.68 38.56 -34.86
N ARG A 8 -1.59 38.13 -33.97
CA ARG A 8 -2.42 39.04 -33.13
C ARG A 8 -3.29 38.43 -32.02
N TRP A 9 -3.10 37.17 -31.60
CA TRP A 9 -3.96 36.54 -30.58
C TRP A 9 -3.22 35.95 -29.36
N THR A 10 -2.08 36.51 -28.98
CA THR A 10 -1.34 36.06 -27.77
C THR A 10 -0.92 37.18 -26.82
N VAL A 11 -1.40 38.41 -27.00
CA VAL A 11 -1.05 39.57 -26.14
C VAL A 11 -2.28 40.13 -25.38
N GLY A 12 -3.44 39.47 -25.47
CA GLY A 12 -4.69 39.94 -24.85
C GLY A 12 -5.11 39.27 -23.54
N LEU A 13 -4.59 38.08 -23.21
CA LEU A 13 -5.06 37.33 -22.03
C LEU A 13 -4.24 37.63 -20.76
N SER A 14 -2.94 37.93 -20.87
CA SER A 14 -2.09 38.15 -19.69
C SER A 14 -2.37 39.49 -18.98
N ALA A 15 -2.93 40.48 -19.67
CA ALA A 15 -3.31 41.77 -19.07
C ALA A 15 -4.70 41.73 -18.39
N ALA A 16 -5.60 40.83 -18.81
CA ALA A 16 -6.92 40.68 -18.20
C ALA A 16 -6.86 39.89 -16.89
N VAL A 17 -5.94 38.93 -16.77
CA VAL A 17 -5.75 38.14 -15.54
C VAL A 17 -5.07 38.98 -14.43
N ALA A 18 -4.08 39.81 -14.78
CA ALA A 18 -3.46 40.72 -13.81
C ALA A 18 -4.43 41.82 -13.30
N GLY A 19 -5.35 42.29 -14.15
CA GLY A 19 -6.35 43.30 -13.78
C GLY A 19 -7.49 42.79 -12.89
N VAL A 20 -7.83 41.50 -12.97
CA VAL A 20 -8.87 40.88 -12.13
C VAL A 20 -8.34 40.54 -10.73
N PHE A 21 -7.07 40.14 -10.61
CA PHE A 21 -6.44 39.90 -9.29
C PHE A 21 -6.07 41.18 -8.54
N ALA A 22 -5.74 42.28 -9.25
CA ALA A 22 -5.49 43.57 -8.61
C ALA A 22 -6.73 44.19 -7.93
N PHE A 23 -7.95 43.80 -8.37
CA PHE A 23 -9.20 44.23 -7.71
C PHE A 23 -9.56 43.42 -6.46
N ALA A 24 -8.96 42.23 -6.26
CA ALA A 24 -9.18 41.42 -5.06
C ALA A 24 -8.28 41.83 -3.88
N VAL A 25 -7.15 42.51 -4.13
CA VAL A 25 -6.16 42.86 -3.11
C VAL A 25 -6.45 44.21 -2.41
N VAL A 26 -7.41 45.01 -2.87
CA VAL A 26 -7.74 46.32 -2.27
C VAL A 26 -9.00 46.29 -1.37
N ARG A 27 -9.46 45.11 -0.95
CA ARG A 27 -10.49 44.99 0.11
C ARG A 27 -10.18 44.02 1.24
N LEU A 28 -8.91 43.68 1.45
CA LEU A 28 -8.45 43.04 2.70
C LEU A 28 -8.26 44.08 3.81
N GLN A 29 -9.27 44.89 4.07
CA GLN A 29 -9.38 45.71 5.28
C GLN A 29 -10.85 45.96 5.61
N GLN A 30 -11.62 44.88 5.75
CA GLN A 30 -12.60 44.78 6.82
C GLN A 30 -12.56 43.32 7.29
N PRO A 31 -12.54 43.05 8.61
CA PRO A 31 -13.01 41.74 9.06
C PRO A 31 -14.38 41.56 8.40
N LEU A 32 -14.62 40.42 7.76
CA LEU A 32 -16.00 40.00 7.63
C LEU A 32 -16.48 39.89 9.07
N SER A 33 -17.14 40.94 9.57
CA SER A 33 -17.89 40.82 10.80
C SER A 33 -18.77 39.61 10.61
N GLU A 34 -18.83 38.72 11.61
CA GLU A 34 -19.99 37.88 11.82
C GLU A 34 -21.21 38.82 11.87
N ALA A 35 -21.71 39.20 10.70
CA ALA A 35 -23.08 39.58 10.59
C ALA A 35 -23.78 38.25 10.76
N ASP A 36 -24.26 38.00 11.99
CA ASP A 36 -25.33 37.04 12.25
C ASP A 36 -26.47 37.41 11.30
N VAL A 37 -26.45 36.81 10.11
CA VAL A 37 -27.62 36.84 9.24
C VAL A 37 -28.50 35.70 9.74
N ASP A 38 -29.31 36.05 10.73
CA ASP A 38 -30.19 35.11 11.43
C ASP A 38 -31.26 34.61 10.44
N GLY A 39 -31.11 33.35 9.99
CA GLY A 39 -32.04 32.65 9.11
C GLY A 39 -31.68 32.57 7.61
N PRO A 40 -32.43 31.75 6.85
CA PRO A 40 -32.08 31.33 5.49
C PRO A 40 -32.05 32.50 4.51
N GLN A 41 -30.94 32.66 3.79
CA GLN A 41 -30.75 33.71 2.78
C GLN A 41 -30.80 33.15 1.38
N THR A 42 -31.70 33.66 0.55
CA THR A 42 -31.87 33.21 -0.83
C THR A 42 -31.18 34.16 -1.80
N TYR A 43 -30.35 33.59 -2.68
CA TYR A 43 -29.62 34.29 -3.72
C TYR A 43 -30.07 33.77 -5.08
N CYS A 44 -30.42 34.68 -5.98
CA CYS A 44 -30.81 34.35 -7.35
C CYS A 44 -29.91 35.09 -8.35
N TYR A 45 -29.44 34.37 -9.36
CA TYR A 45 -28.51 34.84 -10.39
C TYR A 45 -29.00 34.45 -11.79
N GLN A 46 -28.38 35.00 -12.84
CA GLN A 46 -28.78 34.71 -14.23
C GLN A 46 -28.54 33.26 -14.62
N GLY A 47 -27.59 32.61 -13.96
CA GLY A 47 -27.42 31.16 -14.03
C GLY A 47 -26.49 30.68 -12.93
N VAL A 48 -26.84 29.56 -12.34
CA VAL A 48 -26.05 28.87 -11.33
C VAL A 48 -25.68 27.53 -11.93
N ARG A 49 -24.39 27.24 -12.04
CA ARG A 49 -23.90 25.90 -12.33
C ARG A 49 -23.63 25.23 -10.98
N THR A 50 -24.29 24.12 -10.73
CA THR A 50 -24.27 23.45 -9.43
C THR A 50 -23.19 22.38 -9.37
N HIS A 51 -22.85 21.80 -10.54
CA HIS A 51 -22.02 20.60 -10.68
C HIS A 51 -22.63 19.36 -9.99
N ASP A 52 -23.94 19.40 -9.71
CA ASP A 52 -24.76 18.27 -9.31
C ASP A 52 -25.30 17.59 -10.58
N ASP A 53 -25.08 16.30 -10.76
CA ASP A 53 -25.52 15.55 -11.94
C ASP A 53 -27.05 15.45 -12.04
N GLU A 54 -27.77 15.47 -10.92
CA GLU A 54 -29.24 15.43 -10.89
C GLU A 54 -29.85 16.80 -11.16
N GLN A 55 -29.15 17.88 -10.80
CA GLN A 55 -29.59 19.26 -11.02
C GLN A 55 -28.45 20.16 -11.52
N PRO A 56 -27.93 19.98 -12.75
CA PRO A 56 -26.67 20.59 -13.23
C PRO A 56 -26.71 22.11 -13.38
N THR A 57 -27.91 22.68 -13.42
CA THR A 57 -28.15 24.12 -13.48
C THR A 57 -29.29 24.52 -12.56
N ALA A 58 -29.17 25.69 -11.97
CA ALA A 58 -30.21 26.35 -11.20
C ALA A 58 -30.21 27.85 -11.49
N GLN A 59 -31.14 28.58 -10.90
CA GLN A 59 -31.13 30.05 -10.92
C GLN A 59 -31.09 30.64 -9.51
N CYS A 60 -31.51 29.90 -8.50
CA CYS A 60 -31.53 30.34 -7.11
C CYS A 60 -30.97 29.27 -6.17
N PHE A 61 -30.41 29.71 -5.05
CA PHE A 61 -30.03 28.85 -3.94
C PHE A 61 -30.23 29.57 -2.61
N THR A 62 -30.47 28.81 -1.55
CA THR A 62 -30.62 29.32 -0.18
C THR A 62 -29.43 28.86 0.65
N VAL A 63 -28.81 29.77 1.39
CA VAL A 63 -27.75 29.49 2.35
C VAL A 63 -28.28 29.68 3.76
N GLU A 64 -28.12 28.67 4.60
CA GLU A 64 -28.49 28.67 6.01
C GLU A 64 -27.36 27.97 6.79
N ASP A 65 -26.89 28.59 7.87
CA ASP A 65 -25.77 28.09 8.68
C ASP A 65 -24.50 27.73 7.87
N GLY A 66 -24.20 28.53 6.84
CA GLY A 66 -23.03 28.35 5.97
C GLY A 66 -23.15 27.19 4.97
N ARG A 67 -24.33 26.57 4.82
CA ARG A 67 -24.60 25.47 3.90
C ARG A 67 -25.70 25.83 2.91
N PHE A 68 -25.66 25.25 1.71
CA PHE A 68 -26.78 25.33 0.78
C PHE A 68 -27.93 24.48 1.32
N SER A 69 -29.01 25.10 1.79
CA SER A 69 -30.21 24.39 2.26
C SER A 69 -31.17 24.06 1.12
N ARG A 70 -31.14 24.83 0.02
CA ARG A 70 -31.93 24.60 -1.19
C ARG A 70 -31.20 25.09 -2.44
N VAL A 71 -31.36 24.37 -3.54
CA VAL A 71 -30.95 24.80 -4.89
C VAL A 71 -32.13 24.56 -5.82
N PHE A 72 -32.58 25.59 -6.54
CA PHE A 72 -33.85 25.51 -7.25
C PHE A 72 -33.91 26.41 -8.48
N ALA A 73 -34.83 26.04 -9.37
CA ALA A 73 -35.16 26.87 -10.51
C ALA A 73 -35.92 28.11 -10.07
N TRP A 74 -35.79 29.21 -10.80
CA TRP A 74 -36.51 30.44 -10.45
C TRP A 74 -38.03 30.24 -10.64
N ASP A 75 -38.73 30.06 -9.52
CA ASP A 75 -40.15 29.71 -9.48
C ASP A 75 -41.02 30.78 -8.80
N ASP A 76 -40.40 31.73 -8.08
CA ASP A 76 -41.07 32.83 -7.38
C ASP A 76 -40.76 34.20 -8.01
N ALA A 77 -41.81 34.84 -8.55
CA ALA A 77 -41.75 36.15 -9.17
C ALA A 77 -41.42 37.31 -8.19
N SER A 78 -41.39 37.05 -6.88
CA SER A 78 -40.99 38.02 -5.85
C SER A 78 -39.47 38.10 -5.64
N LEU A 79 -38.70 37.14 -6.17
CA LEU A 79 -37.25 37.10 -6.04
C LEU A 79 -36.57 37.93 -7.13
N THR A 80 -35.67 38.83 -6.74
CA THR A 80 -34.88 39.67 -7.67
C THR A 80 -33.59 38.95 -8.09
N THR A 81 -33.38 38.81 -9.39
CA THR A 81 -32.14 38.23 -9.95
C THR A 81 -30.99 39.22 -9.96
N THR A 82 -29.83 38.82 -9.46
CA THR A 82 -28.58 39.57 -9.54
C THR A 82 -27.85 39.25 -10.86
N PRO A 83 -27.30 40.23 -11.60
CA PRO A 83 -26.50 39.97 -12.79
C PRO A 83 -25.25 39.14 -12.45
N GLY A 84 -24.91 38.16 -13.30
CA GLY A 84 -23.75 37.29 -13.11
C GLY A 84 -24.11 35.80 -13.09
N PHE A 85 -23.08 34.97 -13.22
CA PHE A 85 -23.18 33.52 -13.16
C PHE A 85 -22.42 32.99 -11.96
N VAL A 86 -22.99 32.01 -11.28
CA VAL A 86 -22.38 31.36 -10.12
C VAL A 86 -21.90 29.99 -10.54
N ILE A 87 -20.69 29.65 -10.10
CA ILE A 87 -20.12 28.31 -10.17
C ILE A 87 -19.68 27.92 -8.75
N PRO A 88 -19.47 26.62 -8.47
CA PRO A 88 -18.88 26.21 -7.20
C PRO A 88 -17.52 26.91 -7.00
N GLY A 89 -17.16 27.17 -5.74
CA GLY A 89 -15.87 27.76 -5.41
C GLY A 89 -14.73 26.90 -5.96
N LEU A 90 -13.68 27.54 -6.48
CA LEU A 90 -12.53 26.83 -7.03
C LEU A 90 -11.61 26.38 -5.90
N TRP A 91 -11.20 25.11 -5.96
CA TRP A 91 -10.19 24.54 -5.07
C TRP A 91 -8.94 24.22 -5.90
N ASP A 92 -7.79 24.68 -5.43
CA ASP A 92 -6.51 24.30 -6.02
C ASP A 92 -6.08 22.95 -5.44
N GLY A 93 -5.99 21.93 -6.29
CA GLY A 93 -5.67 20.56 -5.89
C GLY A 93 -4.18 20.31 -5.60
N HIS A 94 -3.30 21.28 -5.83
CA HIS A 94 -1.87 21.15 -5.57
C HIS A 94 -1.27 22.47 -5.06
N GLY A 95 -1.45 22.71 -3.75
CA GLY A 95 -0.96 23.92 -3.08
C GLY A 95 0.07 23.63 -2.00
N HIS A 96 1.26 24.21 -2.12
CA HIS A 96 2.26 24.22 -1.04
C HIS A 96 2.04 25.44 -0.14
N LEU A 97 1.01 25.44 0.72
CA LEU A 97 0.56 26.64 1.43
C LEU A 97 1.67 27.34 2.26
N LEU A 98 2.49 26.55 2.96
CA LEU A 98 3.62 27.09 3.75
C LEU A 98 4.71 27.67 2.85
N GLN A 99 5.08 26.95 1.78
CA GLN A 99 6.07 27.40 0.80
C GLN A 99 5.59 28.63 0.03
N TYR A 100 4.30 28.72 -0.28
CA TYR A 100 3.68 29.89 -0.89
C TYR A 100 3.73 31.09 0.07
N GLY A 101 3.45 30.87 1.36
CA GLY A 101 3.67 31.87 2.40
C GLY A 101 5.12 32.37 2.43
N GLU A 102 6.09 31.46 2.38
CA GLU A 102 7.52 31.79 2.31
C GLU A 102 7.89 32.56 1.02
N PHE A 103 7.30 32.21 -0.12
CA PHE A 103 7.49 32.94 -1.39
C PHE A 103 6.96 34.36 -1.32
N LEU A 104 5.82 34.58 -0.68
CA LEU A 104 5.29 35.95 -0.46
C LEU A 104 6.21 36.81 0.41
N HIS A 105 7.07 36.19 1.22
CA HIS A 105 8.08 36.85 2.04
C HIS A 105 9.48 36.88 1.41
N SER A 106 9.65 36.27 0.24
CA SER A 106 10.92 36.21 -0.50
C SER A 106 10.95 37.26 -1.62
N VAL A 107 12.14 37.54 -2.15
CA VAL A 107 12.30 38.41 -3.32
C VAL A 107 11.75 37.69 -4.56
N ASP A 108 10.72 38.27 -5.17
CA ASP A 108 10.15 37.80 -6.44
C ASP A 108 11.10 38.10 -7.61
N LEU A 109 11.70 37.06 -8.17
CA LEU A 109 12.57 37.13 -9.34
C LEU A 109 11.89 36.63 -10.62
N PHE A 110 10.61 36.24 -10.56
CA PHE A 110 9.88 35.79 -11.75
C PHE A 110 9.85 36.92 -12.80
N GLY A 111 10.21 36.55 -14.03
CA GLY A 111 10.30 37.47 -15.16
C GLY A 111 11.43 38.50 -15.07
N ALA A 112 12.39 38.34 -14.15
CA ALA A 112 13.59 39.17 -14.15
C ALA A 112 14.36 38.94 -15.46
N SER A 113 14.66 40.02 -16.18
CA SER A 113 15.16 39.96 -17.57
C SER A 113 16.68 40.04 -17.70
N SER A 114 17.39 40.35 -16.63
CA SER A 114 18.85 40.47 -16.59
C SER A 114 19.37 40.41 -15.14
N PHE A 115 20.68 40.23 -14.97
CA PHE A 115 21.31 40.33 -13.64
C PHE A 115 21.15 41.73 -13.00
N ASP A 116 21.07 42.79 -13.81
CA ASP A 116 20.76 44.15 -13.32
C ASP A 116 19.35 44.25 -12.72
N ASP A 117 18.36 43.57 -13.32
CA ASP A 117 16.99 43.50 -12.81
C ASP A 117 16.97 42.75 -11.48
N VAL A 118 17.63 41.58 -11.40
CA VAL A 118 17.79 40.83 -10.15
C VAL A 118 18.43 41.69 -9.05
N ARG A 119 19.54 42.38 -9.33
CA ARG A 119 20.19 43.31 -8.39
C ARG A 119 19.26 44.43 -7.96
N GLY A 120 18.48 45.00 -8.88
CA GLY A 120 17.49 46.03 -8.58
C GLY A 120 16.42 45.55 -7.61
N ARG A 121 15.91 44.33 -7.79
CA ARG A 121 14.90 43.73 -6.90
C ARG A 121 15.48 43.40 -5.52
N LEU A 122 16.70 42.87 -5.46
CA LEU A 122 17.42 42.63 -4.21
C LEU A 122 17.71 43.93 -3.45
N ARG A 123 18.11 45.00 -4.14
CA ARG A 123 18.30 46.33 -3.53
C ARG A 123 17.02 46.84 -2.88
N ASN A 124 15.91 46.82 -3.63
CA ASN A 124 14.61 47.24 -3.10
C ASN A 124 14.21 46.44 -1.86
N TYR A 125 14.51 45.13 -1.84
CA TYR A 125 14.24 44.28 -0.69
C TYR A 125 15.13 44.62 0.52
N VAL A 126 16.43 44.84 0.31
CA VAL A 126 17.37 45.23 1.38
C VAL A 126 17.05 46.62 1.94
N ASP A 127 16.65 47.56 1.09
CA ASP A 127 16.20 48.89 1.51
C ASP A 127 14.94 48.82 2.39
N ALA A 128 14.02 47.89 2.06
CA ALA A 128 12.81 47.65 2.84
C ALA A 128 13.06 46.80 4.10
N ASN A 129 14.14 46.00 4.13
CA ASN A 129 14.47 45.06 5.20
C ASN A 129 15.95 45.20 5.60
N PRO A 130 16.32 46.23 6.40
CA PRO A 130 17.71 46.57 6.68
C PRO A 130 18.51 45.47 7.40
N ASP A 131 17.82 44.60 8.14
CA ASP A 131 18.39 43.48 8.89
C ASP A 131 18.63 42.24 8.02
N ALA A 132 18.21 42.26 6.75
CA ALA A 132 18.38 41.15 5.82
C ALA A 132 19.81 41.06 5.25
N GLY A 133 20.20 39.84 4.93
CA GLY A 133 21.48 39.47 4.34
C GLY A 133 22.64 39.46 5.34
N THR A 134 22.35 39.13 6.59
CA THR A 134 23.35 38.86 7.64
C THR A 134 23.56 37.35 7.79
N SER A 135 24.57 36.92 8.55
CA SER A 135 24.81 35.48 8.80
C SER A 135 23.65 34.79 9.51
N GLU A 136 22.82 35.54 10.23
CA GLU A 136 21.65 35.04 10.98
C GLU A 136 20.34 35.18 10.19
N GLU A 137 20.32 35.99 9.12
CA GLU A 137 19.11 36.27 8.34
C GLU A 137 19.48 36.47 6.86
N TRP A 138 19.42 35.37 6.10
CA TRP A 138 19.76 35.37 4.68
C TRP A 138 18.63 35.97 3.84
N ILE A 139 18.98 36.67 2.76
CA ILE A 139 18.00 37.11 1.76
C ILE A 139 17.55 35.88 0.96
N ARG A 140 16.24 35.64 0.95
CA ARG A 140 15.61 34.60 0.12
C ARG A 140 14.99 35.23 -1.12
N GLY A 141 15.07 34.54 -2.24
CA GLY A 141 14.38 34.92 -3.47
C GLY A 141 14.00 33.68 -4.27
N VAL A 142 13.06 33.82 -5.18
CA VAL A 142 12.60 32.71 -6.04
C VAL A 142 12.27 33.22 -7.43
N GLY A 143 12.53 32.44 -8.47
CA GLY A 143 12.02 32.71 -9.82
C GLY A 143 13.06 33.10 -10.87
N TRP A 144 14.36 32.96 -10.57
CA TRP A 144 15.38 33.25 -11.58
C TRP A 144 15.45 32.13 -12.64
N ASP A 145 15.83 32.49 -13.87
CA ASP A 145 15.90 31.55 -15.00
C ASP A 145 17.14 31.82 -15.87
N GLN A 146 18.07 30.86 -15.91
CA GLN A 146 19.29 30.95 -16.72
C GLN A 146 19.02 31.02 -18.22
N ASN A 147 17.87 30.52 -18.69
CA ASN A 147 17.51 30.61 -20.11
C ASN A 147 17.27 32.06 -20.54
N VAL A 148 16.88 32.92 -19.60
CA VAL A 148 16.74 34.37 -19.83
C VAL A 148 18.11 35.05 -19.85
N TYR A 149 19.04 34.62 -19.00
CA TYR A 149 20.36 35.25 -18.85
C TYR A 149 21.43 34.70 -19.81
N GLY A 150 21.16 33.56 -20.45
CA GLY A 150 22.06 32.90 -21.40
C GLY A 150 23.22 32.12 -20.76
N ARG A 151 23.31 32.09 -19.42
CA ARG A 151 24.25 31.29 -18.64
C ARG A 151 23.79 31.15 -17.20
N MET A 152 24.38 30.19 -16.48
CA MET A 152 24.20 30.10 -15.04
C MET A 152 24.76 31.35 -14.33
N PRO A 153 24.09 31.81 -13.26
CA PRO A 153 24.60 32.89 -12.44
C PRO A 153 25.81 32.45 -11.60
N THR A 154 26.59 33.43 -11.16
CA THR A 154 27.72 33.27 -10.24
C THR A 154 27.57 34.24 -9.07
N ALA A 155 28.25 34.02 -7.95
CA ALA A 155 28.22 34.95 -6.82
C ALA A 155 28.59 36.40 -7.24
N ALA A 156 29.56 36.55 -8.15
CA ALA A 156 30.01 37.83 -8.68
C ALA A 156 28.89 38.64 -9.36
N ASP A 157 27.88 37.98 -9.94
CA ASP A 157 26.79 38.64 -10.66
C ASP A 157 25.86 39.45 -9.74
N ILE A 158 25.87 39.23 -8.42
CA ILE A 158 25.19 40.14 -7.47
C ILE A 158 26.19 41.12 -6.83
N GLU A 159 27.40 40.66 -6.54
CA GLU A 159 28.39 41.39 -5.72
C GLU A 159 29.13 42.52 -6.45
N GLU A 160 28.89 42.68 -7.75
CA GLU A 160 29.20 43.92 -8.48
C GLU A 160 28.52 45.15 -7.83
N ASP A 161 27.36 44.95 -7.19
CA ASP A 161 26.63 45.99 -6.46
C ASP A 161 27.20 46.23 -5.06
N GLU A 162 27.60 47.47 -4.74
CA GLU A 162 28.22 47.80 -3.45
C GLU A 162 27.30 47.57 -2.25
N LEU A 163 25.96 47.68 -2.41
CA LEU A 163 24.99 47.45 -1.33
C LEU A 163 24.77 45.97 -1.02
N LEU A 164 24.95 45.11 -2.03
CA LEU A 164 24.70 43.66 -1.91
C LEU A 164 25.98 42.87 -1.64
N ARG A 165 27.16 43.50 -1.82
CA ARG A 165 28.45 42.87 -1.56
C ARG A 165 28.59 42.44 -0.09
N GLY A 166 28.91 41.16 0.13
CA GLY A 166 29.08 40.58 1.46
C GLY A 166 27.76 40.28 2.19
N LYS A 167 26.61 40.43 1.52
CA LYS A 167 25.31 39.98 2.04
C LYS A 167 25.12 38.49 1.81
N PHE A 168 24.50 37.81 2.76
CA PHE A 168 24.11 36.40 2.63
C PHE A 168 22.81 36.29 1.82
N PHE A 169 22.83 35.60 0.69
CA PHE A 169 21.63 35.30 -0.09
C PHE A 169 21.59 33.86 -0.59
N MET A 170 20.37 33.35 -0.72
CA MET A 170 20.04 32.08 -1.38
C MET A 170 18.78 32.30 -2.22
N LEU A 171 18.96 32.25 -3.54
CA LEU A 171 17.94 32.57 -4.52
C LEU A 171 17.58 31.30 -5.28
N ASP A 172 16.34 30.87 -5.18
CA ASP A 172 15.86 29.62 -5.76
C ASP A 172 15.42 29.84 -7.21
N ARG A 173 15.73 28.86 -8.06
CA ARG A 173 15.40 28.89 -9.48
C ARG A 173 13.88 28.85 -9.67
N ILE A 174 13.42 29.23 -10.86
CA ILE A 174 11.99 29.17 -11.23
C ILE A 174 11.34 27.79 -11.01
N ASP A 175 12.11 26.72 -11.14
CA ASP A 175 11.68 25.34 -10.89
C ASP A 175 12.11 24.81 -9.51
N VAL A 176 12.68 25.66 -8.65
CA VAL A 176 13.16 25.37 -7.28
C VAL A 176 14.23 24.26 -7.15
N HIS A 177 14.72 23.72 -8.25
CA HIS A 177 15.71 22.64 -8.28
C HIS A 177 17.16 23.13 -8.22
N CYS A 178 17.38 24.45 -8.19
CA CYS A 178 18.71 25.02 -7.98
C CYS A 178 18.65 26.27 -7.11
N SER A 179 19.64 26.47 -6.25
CA SER A 179 19.84 27.70 -5.49
C SER A 179 21.12 28.41 -5.91
N TRP A 180 21.00 29.70 -6.19
CA TRP A 180 22.09 30.64 -6.43
C TRP A 180 22.46 31.36 -5.13
N VAL A 181 23.73 31.29 -4.73
CA VAL A 181 24.22 31.80 -3.45
C VAL A 181 25.37 32.82 -3.58
N SER A 182 25.49 33.67 -2.56
CA SER A 182 26.55 34.69 -2.41
C SER A 182 27.93 34.11 -2.09
N GLN A 183 28.99 34.88 -2.29
CA GLN A 183 30.35 34.49 -1.86
C GLN A 183 30.42 34.35 -0.33
N ALA A 184 29.69 35.19 0.41
CA ALA A 184 29.59 35.08 1.87
C ALA A 184 29.04 33.72 2.35
N VAL A 185 28.11 33.13 1.58
CA VAL A 185 27.60 31.77 1.83
C VAL A 185 28.61 30.70 1.41
N LEU A 186 29.29 30.89 0.27
CA LEU A 186 30.33 29.96 -0.18
C LEU A 186 31.50 29.89 0.82
N ASP A 187 31.84 30.99 1.48
CA ASP A 187 32.90 31.06 2.49
C ASP A 187 32.56 30.29 3.79
N LEU A 188 31.28 29.91 4.00
CA LEU A 188 30.86 29.03 5.09
C LEU A 188 31.06 27.54 4.76
N LEU A 189 31.23 27.20 3.48
CA LEU A 189 31.40 25.83 3.03
C LEU A 189 32.90 25.43 3.06
N PRO A 190 33.21 24.12 3.15
CA PRO A 190 34.58 23.64 3.06
C PRO A 190 35.25 24.07 1.74
N ALA A 191 36.57 24.32 1.77
CA ALA A 191 37.33 24.74 0.59
C ALA A 191 37.38 23.68 -0.53
N ASP A 192 37.20 22.40 -0.18
CA ASP A 192 37.10 21.29 -1.11
C ASP A 192 35.71 20.65 -0.96
N ILE A 193 34.79 21.04 -1.84
CA ILE A 193 33.40 20.58 -1.83
C ILE A 193 33.29 19.37 -2.76
N PRO A 194 33.05 18.15 -2.23
CA PRO A 194 32.95 16.94 -3.04
C PRO A 194 31.69 16.97 -3.93
N ASP A 195 31.69 16.18 -4.99
CA ASP A 195 30.48 15.95 -5.79
C ASP A 195 29.44 15.16 -4.98
N VAL A 196 28.17 15.51 -5.15
CA VAL A 196 27.05 14.94 -4.39
C VAL A 196 26.27 14.00 -5.30
N PRO A 197 26.09 12.71 -4.95
CA PRO A 197 25.26 11.81 -5.74
C PRO A 197 23.84 12.36 -5.93
N GLY A 198 23.40 12.52 -7.18
CA GLY A 198 22.09 13.09 -7.51
C GLY A 198 21.98 14.60 -7.31
N GLY A 199 23.10 15.34 -7.23
CA GLY A 199 23.12 16.79 -7.19
C GLY A 199 24.35 17.38 -7.88
N ASP A 200 24.21 18.59 -8.40
CA ASP A 200 25.27 19.25 -9.18
C ASP A 200 25.69 20.58 -8.54
N ILE A 201 27.00 20.85 -8.55
CA ILE A 201 27.58 22.14 -8.13
C ILE A 201 28.20 22.79 -9.36
N ILE A 202 27.64 23.90 -9.79
CA ILE A 202 28.12 24.64 -10.96
C ILE A 202 29.32 25.49 -10.54
N ARG A 203 30.50 25.14 -11.05
CA ARG A 203 31.80 25.73 -10.67
C ARG A 203 32.43 26.64 -11.73
N GLU A 204 31.99 26.58 -12.98
CA GLU A 204 32.56 27.36 -14.10
C GLU A 204 31.55 28.36 -14.69
N PRO A 205 31.94 29.64 -14.96
CA PRO A 205 33.26 30.24 -14.78
C PRO A 205 33.58 30.67 -13.33
N GLY A 206 32.66 30.43 -12.39
CA GLY A 206 32.84 30.61 -10.96
C GLY A 206 31.73 29.90 -10.19
N MET A 207 32.01 29.49 -8.95
CA MET A 207 31.05 28.79 -8.11
C MET A 207 29.91 29.72 -7.70
N GLY A 208 28.68 29.20 -7.66
CA GLY A 208 27.54 29.99 -7.23
C GLY A 208 26.19 29.30 -7.27
N VAL A 209 26.06 28.13 -7.89
CA VAL A 209 24.78 27.42 -8.01
C VAL A 209 24.92 25.97 -7.55
N PHE A 210 24.00 25.55 -6.70
CA PHE A 210 23.83 24.19 -6.21
C PHE A 210 22.48 23.69 -6.69
N CYS A 211 22.43 22.50 -7.28
CA CYS A 211 21.21 21.90 -7.82
C CYS A 211 20.91 20.54 -7.17
N ASP A 212 19.62 20.24 -7.07
CA ASP A 212 19.08 19.00 -6.52
C ASP A 212 19.70 18.65 -5.16
N ASN A 213 20.24 17.45 -4.99
CA ASN A 213 20.79 17.00 -3.70
C ASN A 213 21.95 17.86 -3.20
N ALA A 214 22.63 18.63 -4.07
CA ALA A 214 23.69 19.54 -3.63
C ALA A 214 23.14 20.73 -2.83
N MET A 215 21.85 21.05 -2.95
CA MET A 215 21.19 22.10 -2.15
C MET A 215 21.10 21.76 -0.67
N ASP A 216 21.15 20.47 -0.29
CA ASP A 216 21.15 20.03 1.12
C ASP A 216 22.34 20.61 1.89
N MET A 217 23.46 20.84 1.21
CA MET A 217 24.64 21.48 1.80
C MET A 217 24.35 22.91 2.22
N LEU A 218 23.50 23.63 1.47
CA LEU A 218 23.07 24.99 1.78
C LEU A 218 22.05 24.98 2.93
N TYR A 219 21.09 24.06 2.89
CA TYR A 219 20.10 23.91 3.96
C TYR A 219 20.72 23.53 5.30
N ALA A 220 21.80 22.74 5.30
CA ALA A 220 22.51 22.34 6.52
C ALA A 220 23.19 23.52 7.25
N ILE A 221 23.58 24.57 6.53
CA ILE A 221 24.19 25.78 7.10
C ILE A 221 23.23 26.97 7.15
N PHE A 222 21.99 26.80 6.67
CA PHE A 222 20.98 27.84 6.67
C PHE A 222 20.60 28.21 8.11
N PRO A 223 20.62 29.50 8.49
CA PRO A 223 20.40 29.89 9.87
C PRO A 223 18.97 29.56 10.32
N ALA A 224 18.86 28.81 11.42
CA ALA A 224 17.58 28.56 12.05
C ALA A 224 16.98 29.88 12.57
N PRO A 225 15.67 30.14 12.40
CA PRO A 225 15.10 31.42 12.80
C PRO A 225 15.33 31.71 14.29
N GLY A 226 15.89 32.88 14.58
CA GLY A 226 16.27 33.32 15.94
C GLY A 226 15.11 33.28 16.95
N ARG A 227 15.46 33.09 18.24
CA ARG A 227 14.52 32.93 19.37
C ARG A 227 13.48 34.06 19.51
N GLU A 228 13.72 35.26 18.98
CA GLU A 228 12.74 36.37 19.03
C GLU A 228 11.63 36.24 17.98
N LYS A 229 11.88 35.68 16.79
CA LYS A 229 10.81 35.39 15.81
C LYS A 229 9.92 34.22 16.25
N LYS A 230 10.45 33.27 17.04
CA LYS A 230 9.62 32.27 17.76
C LYS A 230 8.60 32.91 18.70
N ARG A 231 8.79 34.15 19.16
CA ARG A 231 7.86 34.86 20.05
C ARG A 231 6.69 35.49 19.28
N ALA A 232 6.95 36.05 18.09
CA ALA A 232 5.89 36.51 17.18
C ALA A 232 4.99 35.35 16.71
N PHE A 233 5.55 34.15 16.55
CA PHE A 233 4.77 32.92 16.29
C PHE A 233 4.06 32.37 17.55
N ARG A 234 4.50 32.74 18.75
CA ARG A 234 3.91 32.29 20.02
C ARG A 234 2.73 33.18 20.46
N ASP A 235 2.71 34.44 20.05
CA ASP A 235 1.61 35.39 20.29
C ASP A 235 0.41 35.21 19.31
N VAL A 236 0.49 34.25 18.39
CA VAL A 236 -0.67 33.75 17.61
C VAL A 236 -1.42 32.64 18.38
N SER A 237 -0.90 32.19 19.52
CA SER A 237 -1.63 31.33 20.45
C SER A 237 -2.25 32.18 21.56
N ILE A 238 -3.43 32.75 21.27
CA ILE A 238 -4.63 32.88 22.14
C ILE A 238 -5.74 33.44 21.23
N MET A 239 -6.39 32.56 20.47
CA MET A 239 -7.85 32.52 20.35
C MET A 239 -8.22 31.04 20.33
N SER A 240 -8.34 30.48 21.53
CA SER A 240 -8.86 29.15 21.75
C SER A 240 -10.36 29.11 21.42
N ASN A 241 -10.75 27.95 20.88
CA ASN A 241 -12.10 27.39 20.80
C ASN A 241 -12.92 27.78 19.57
N SER A 242 -12.80 26.99 18.51
CA SER A 242 -13.96 26.42 17.81
C SER A 242 -13.53 25.36 16.80
N ALA A 243 -14.43 24.40 16.58
CA ALA A 243 -14.21 23.13 15.92
C ALA A 243 -14.39 23.23 14.39
N VAL A 244 -13.33 23.49 13.62
CA VAL A 244 -13.44 23.58 12.15
C VAL A 244 -12.22 23.01 11.38
N VAL A 245 -11.17 22.47 12.03
CA VAL A 245 -10.01 21.87 11.31
C VAL A 245 -10.15 20.36 11.13
N ARG A 246 -11.36 19.90 10.83
CA ARG A 246 -11.57 18.67 10.05
C ARG A 246 -12.16 19.14 8.73
N TRP A 247 -11.74 18.50 7.64
CA TRP A 247 -12.22 18.69 6.26
C TRP A 247 -11.53 19.82 5.49
N THR A 248 -10.63 19.44 4.57
CA THR A 248 -10.31 20.13 3.29
C THR A 248 -9.08 19.51 2.59
N VAL A 249 -8.87 18.19 2.68
CA VAL A 249 -8.13 17.47 1.64
C VAL A 249 -9.05 16.36 1.15
N GLY A 250 -9.69 16.61 0.02
CA GLY A 250 -10.61 15.68 -0.64
C GLY A 250 -11.18 16.33 -1.88
N LEU A 251 -11.04 15.62 -3.00
CA LEU A 251 -11.51 15.93 -4.35
C LEU A 251 -10.72 16.94 -5.18
N SER A 252 -9.77 16.42 -5.95
CA SER A 252 -9.79 16.57 -7.43
C SER A 252 -8.94 15.49 -8.14
N ALA A 253 -9.38 14.25 -8.00
CA ALA A 253 -9.29 13.21 -9.03
C ALA A 253 -10.66 12.48 -8.94
N ALA A 254 -11.43 12.20 -9.98
CA ALA A 254 -11.15 12.11 -11.39
C ALA A 254 -12.45 12.28 -12.19
N VAL A 255 -12.35 12.69 -13.46
CA VAL A 255 -13.22 12.13 -14.52
C VAL A 255 -12.36 11.94 -15.77
N ALA A 256 -11.92 10.71 -15.99
CA ALA A 256 -11.54 10.21 -17.31
C ALA A 256 -11.82 8.70 -17.36
N GLY A 257 -13.11 8.35 -17.26
CA GLY A 257 -13.59 7.02 -17.58
C GLY A 257 -14.71 7.13 -18.61
N VAL A 258 -14.46 6.68 -19.85
CA VAL A 258 -15.49 6.06 -20.71
C VAL A 258 -14.77 5.18 -21.75
N PHE A 259 -14.56 3.90 -21.44
CA PHE A 259 -14.71 2.76 -22.36
C PHE A 259 -14.56 1.42 -21.61
N ALA A 260 -15.57 1.07 -20.81
CA ALA A 260 -15.94 -0.31 -20.45
C ALA A 260 -17.30 -0.31 -19.73
N PHE A 261 -18.36 -0.07 -20.49
CA PHE A 261 -19.74 -0.11 -20.03
C PHE A 261 -20.17 -1.57 -19.84
N ALA A 262 -19.96 -2.13 -18.64
CA ALA A 262 -20.64 -3.33 -18.14
C ALA A 262 -20.52 -3.58 -16.61
N VAL A 263 -19.64 -2.88 -15.87
CA VAL A 263 -19.51 -3.05 -14.41
C VAL A 263 -19.30 -1.69 -13.75
N VAL A 264 -20.35 -0.87 -13.67
CA VAL A 264 -20.34 0.33 -12.82
C VAL A 264 -21.73 0.51 -12.22
N ARG A 265 -22.00 -0.22 -11.16
CA ARG A 265 -22.87 0.26 -10.07
C ARG A 265 -22.22 -0.13 -8.74
N LEU A 266 -21.97 0.91 -7.95
CA LEU A 266 -21.68 0.91 -6.51
C LEU A 266 -20.31 0.35 -6.06
N GLN A 267 -19.29 1.21 -6.16
CA GLN A 267 -18.19 1.24 -5.18
C GLN A 267 -18.01 2.71 -4.79
N GLN A 268 -18.25 3.02 -3.52
CA GLN A 268 -18.19 4.37 -2.95
C GLN A 268 -17.24 4.35 -1.73
N PRO A 269 -16.67 5.50 -1.31
CA PRO A 269 -15.49 5.64 -0.41
C PRO A 269 -15.56 4.98 0.97
N LEU A 270 -14.52 4.28 1.45
CA LEU A 270 -14.36 4.08 2.90
C LEU A 270 -13.78 5.35 3.54
N SER A 271 -14.60 6.39 3.72
CA SER A 271 -14.34 7.44 4.72
C SER A 271 -14.86 7.00 6.09
N GLU A 272 -14.28 7.53 7.17
CA GLU A 272 -15.07 7.72 8.38
C GLU A 272 -16.28 8.59 8.00
N ALA A 273 -17.47 8.00 8.07
CA ALA A 273 -18.77 8.60 7.72
C ALA A 273 -19.07 8.74 6.21
N ASP A 274 -20.01 7.91 5.74
CA ASP A 274 -21.10 8.28 4.81
C ASP A 274 -22.14 7.14 4.76
N VAL A 275 -22.60 6.70 5.93
CA VAL A 275 -23.88 5.99 6.05
C VAL A 275 -24.83 6.98 6.70
N ASP A 276 -25.84 7.41 5.95
CA ASP A 276 -26.79 8.45 6.33
C ASP A 276 -27.63 7.96 7.53
N GLY A 277 -27.13 8.24 8.75
CA GLY A 277 -27.68 7.77 10.01
C GLY A 277 -27.60 6.24 10.25
N PRO A 278 -28.12 5.76 11.40
CA PRO A 278 -28.15 4.34 11.70
C PRO A 278 -28.96 3.55 10.67
N GLN A 279 -28.36 2.52 10.07
CA GLN A 279 -29.02 1.62 9.11
C GLN A 279 -29.15 0.22 9.70
N THR A 280 -30.35 -0.34 9.70
CA THR A 280 -30.61 -1.69 10.21
C THR A 280 -30.71 -2.69 9.08
N TYR A 281 -29.97 -3.78 9.20
CA TYR A 281 -29.98 -4.90 8.27
C TYR A 281 -30.51 -6.14 8.99
N CYS A 282 -31.46 -6.83 8.36
CA CYS A 282 -32.00 -8.09 8.84
C CYS A 282 -31.87 -9.16 7.75
N TYR A 283 -31.41 -10.35 8.12
CA TYR A 283 -31.16 -11.47 7.20
C TYR A 283 -31.82 -12.74 7.72
N ARG A 284 -31.88 -13.80 6.89
CA ARG A 284 -32.47 -15.09 7.30
C ARG A 284 -31.71 -15.74 8.46
N GLY A 285 -30.40 -15.50 8.54
CA GLY A 285 -29.57 -15.86 9.68
C GLY A 285 -28.26 -15.09 9.69
N VAL A 286 -27.79 -14.75 10.87
CA VAL A 286 -26.49 -14.10 11.10
C VAL A 286 -25.69 -14.95 12.07
N ARG A 287 -24.52 -15.43 11.64
CA ARG A 287 -23.49 -16.01 12.49
C ARG A 287 -22.55 -14.90 12.94
N THR A 288 -22.35 -14.73 14.24
CA THR A 288 -21.67 -13.54 14.77
C THR A 288 -20.20 -13.77 15.13
N HIS A 289 -19.84 -15.02 15.45
CA HIS A 289 -18.57 -15.38 16.12
C HIS A 289 -18.37 -14.70 17.50
N ASP A 290 -19.43 -14.16 18.10
CA ASP A 290 -19.46 -13.71 19.49
C ASP A 290 -19.87 -14.86 20.41
N ASP A 291 -19.02 -15.20 21.37
CA ASP A 291 -19.26 -16.30 22.31
C ASP A 291 -20.50 -16.05 23.19
N GLU A 292 -20.88 -14.79 23.41
CA GLU A 292 -22.05 -14.39 24.20
C GLU A 292 -23.36 -14.41 23.40
N GLN A 293 -23.27 -14.21 22.08
CA GLN A 293 -24.42 -14.14 21.18
C GLN A 293 -24.05 -14.75 19.82
N PRO A 294 -23.92 -16.08 19.72
CA PRO A 294 -23.35 -16.75 18.54
C PRO A 294 -24.20 -16.61 17.27
N THR A 295 -25.49 -16.30 17.43
CA THR A 295 -26.42 -16.07 16.33
C THR A 295 -27.27 -14.82 16.56
N ALA A 296 -27.68 -14.20 15.46
CA ALA A 296 -28.61 -13.08 15.43
C ALA A 296 -29.46 -13.13 14.15
N GLN A 297 -30.40 -12.19 14.02
CA GLN A 297 -31.16 -11.98 12.78
C GLN A 297 -30.95 -10.58 12.23
N CYS A 298 -30.67 -9.60 13.09
CA CYS A 298 -30.53 -8.20 12.70
C CYS A 298 -29.34 -7.53 13.39
N PHE A 299 -28.80 -6.50 12.74
CA PHE A 299 -27.83 -5.59 13.31
C PHE A 299 -28.01 -4.17 12.75
N THR A 300 -27.62 -3.17 13.52
CA THR A 300 -27.60 -1.76 13.10
C THR A 300 -26.16 -1.32 12.89
N VAL A 301 -25.91 -0.62 11.80
CA VAL A 301 -24.62 -0.02 11.46
C VAL A 301 -24.72 1.49 11.56
N GLU A 302 -23.74 2.09 12.24
CA GLU A 302 -23.59 3.54 12.41
C GLU A 302 -22.09 3.84 12.47
N ASP A 303 -21.64 4.87 11.74
CA ASP A 303 -20.22 5.28 11.68
C ASP A 303 -19.25 4.11 11.40
N GLY A 304 -19.64 3.23 10.48
CA GLY A 304 -18.85 2.06 10.07
C GLY A 304 -18.68 0.99 11.15
N LYS A 305 -19.51 0.98 12.18
CA LYS A 305 -19.50 0.01 13.29
C LYS A 305 -20.87 -0.59 13.53
N PHE A 306 -20.90 -1.81 14.07
CA PHE A 306 -22.15 -2.39 14.56
C PHE A 306 -22.57 -1.66 15.84
N SER A 307 -23.59 -0.82 15.80
CA SER A 307 -24.12 -0.11 16.97
C SER A 307 -25.08 -0.97 17.79
N ARG A 308 -25.71 -1.98 17.17
CA ARG A 308 -26.57 -2.98 17.83
C ARG A 308 -26.54 -4.31 17.09
N VAL A 309 -26.60 -5.43 17.82
CA VAL A 309 -26.76 -6.80 17.28
C VAL A 309 -27.87 -7.49 18.07
N PHE A 310 -28.91 -8.00 17.41
CA PHE A 310 -30.13 -8.43 18.10
C PHE A 310 -30.91 -9.52 17.35
N ALA A 311 -31.69 -10.28 18.13
CA ALA A 311 -32.70 -11.17 17.58
C ALA A 311 -33.89 -10.35 17.07
N TRP A 312 -34.70 -10.90 16.18
CA TRP A 312 -35.86 -10.20 15.62
C TRP A 312 -36.82 -9.74 16.75
N ASP A 313 -36.80 -8.44 17.06
CA ASP A 313 -37.54 -7.84 18.16
C ASP A 313 -38.61 -6.83 17.70
N ASP A 314 -38.63 -6.49 16.41
CA ASP A 314 -39.62 -5.63 15.77
C ASP A 314 -40.19 -6.27 14.49
N ALA A 315 -41.48 -6.59 14.52
CA ALA A 315 -42.20 -7.21 13.40
C ALA A 315 -42.35 -6.32 12.16
N SER A 316 -41.99 -5.03 12.23
CA SER A 316 -41.97 -4.11 11.09
C SER A 316 -40.70 -4.19 10.24
N LEU A 317 -39.65 -4.83 10.74
CA LEU A 317 -38.38 -5.01 10.01
C LEU A 317 -38.55 -6.01 8.86
N THR A 318 -38.00 -5.68 7.69
CA THR A 318 -38.02 -6.53 6.49
C THR A 318 -36.75 -7.35 6.40
N THR A 319 -36.89 -8.64 6.11
CA THR A 319 -35.74 -9.55 5.93
C THR A 319 -35.18 -9.46 4.52
N THR A 320 -33.87 -9.30 4.41
CA THR A 320 -33.11 -9.43 3.17
C THR A 320 -32.77 -10.90 2.93
N PRO A 321 -32.95 -11.44 1.71
CA PRO A 321 -32.53 -12.82 1.40
C PRO A 321 -31.02 -13.00 1.54
N GLY A 322 -30.60 -14.03 2.29
CA GLY A 322 -29.20 -14.41 2.46
C GLY A 322 -28.85 -14.73 3.91
N PHE A 323 -27.64 -15.23 4.11
CA PHE A 323 -27.07 -15.60 5.39
C PHE A 323 -25.76 -14.84 5.59
N VAL A 324 -25.54 -14.34 6.81
CA VAL A 324 -24.40 -13.47 7.12
C VAL A 324 -23.38 -14.20 7.98
N ILE A 325 -22.11 -14.02 7.63
CA ILE A 325 -20.95 -14.35 8.48
C ILE A 325 -20.11 -13.08 8.69
N PRO A 326 -19.24 -13.03 9.72
CA PRO A 326 -18.30 -11.91 9.87
C PRO A 326 -17.37 -11.81 8.66
N GLY A 327 -16.90 -10.60 8.36
CA GLY A 327 -15.97 -10.37 7.26
C GLY A 327 -14.72 -11.26 7.34
N LEU A 328 -14.33 -11.85 6.21
CA LEU A 328 -13.19 -12.77 6.13
C LEU A 328 -11.87 -12.01 6.02
N TRP A 329 -10.84 -12.55 6.64
CA TRP A 329 -9.50 -12.00 6.63
C TRP A 329 -8.49 -13.03 6.11
N ASP A 330 -7.52 -12.55 5.34
CA ASP A 330 -6.35 -13.35 4.99
C ASP A 330 -5.17 -13.02 5.91
N GLY A 331 -4.68 -14.02 6.64
CA GLY A 331 -3.60 -13.86 7.61
C GLY A 331 -2.19 -13.65 7.04
N HIS A 332 -2.00 -13.83 5.73
CA HIS A 332 -0.73 -13.64 5.01
C HIS A 332 -0.96 -13.58 3.50
N GLY A 333 -0.64 -12.47 2.85
CA GLY A 333 -0.60 -12.37 1.39
C GLY A 333 0.23 -11.18 0.92
N HIS A 334 0.21 -10.93 -0.39
CA HIS A 334 1.03 -9.90 -1.03
C HIS A 334 0.19 -9.00 -1.94
N LEU A 335 -0.31 -7.87 -1.43
CA LEU A 335 -1.36 -7.09 -2.10
C LEU A 335 -0.91 -6.48 -3.43
N LEU A 336 0.23 -5.78 -3.44
CA LEU A 336 0.75 -5.16 -4.66
C LEU A 336 1.16 -6.21 -5.69
N GLN A 337 1.81 -7.29 -5.25
CA GLN A 337 2.26 -8.40 -6.10
C GLN A 337 1.08 -9.16 -6.69
N TYR A 338 -0.02 -9.33 -5.95
CA TYR A 338 -1.25 -9.91 -6.49
C TYR A 338 -1.85 -9.02 -7.58
N GLY A 339 -1.86 -7.71 -7.35
CA GLY A 339 -2.24 -6.74 -8.37
C GLY A 339 -1.38 -6.83 -9.63
N GLU A 340 -0.05 -6.93 -9.48
CA GLU A 340 0.86 -7.13 -10.60
C GLU A 340 0.60 -8.46 -11.32
N PHE A 341 0.37 -9.55 -10.57
CA PHE A 341 0.02 -10.86 -11.11
C PHE A 341 -1.25 -10.81 -11.98
N LEU A 342 -2.29 -10.12 -11.53
CA LEU A 342 -3.54 -9.96 -12.28
C LEU A 342 -3.37 -9.19 -13.61
N HIS A 343 -2.26 -8.48 -13.77
CA HIS A 343 -1.85 -7.77 -14.99
C HIS A 343 -0.72 -8.48 -15.76
N SER A 344 -0.33 -9.67 -15.30
CA SER A 344 0.77 -10.49 -15.83
C SER A 344 0.25 -11.74 -16.54
N VAL A 345 1.16 -12.53 -17.10
CA VAL A 345 0.82 -13.83 -17.70
C VAL A 345 0.59 -14.87 -16.61
N ASP A 346 -0.62 -15.41 -16.55
CA ASP A 346 -0.95 -16.56 -15.70
C ASP A 346 -0.37 -17.86 -16.30
N LEU A 347 0.62 -18.44 -15.62
CA LEU A 347 1.27 -19.70 -15.99
C LEU A 347 0.84 -20.87 -15.09
N PHE A 348 -0.08 -20.66 -14.14
CA PHE A 348 -0.57 -21.73 -13.28
C PHE A 348 -1.24 -22.82 -14.11
N GLY A 349 -0.90 -24.07 -13.80
CA GLY A 349 -1.38 -25.25 -14.52
C GLY A 349 -0.87 -25.38 -15.96
N ALA A 350 0.13 -24.61 -16.37
CA ALA A 350 0.72 -24.76 -17.70
C ALA A 350 1.34 -26.17 -17.86
N ALA A 351 0.86 -26.93 -18.84
CA ALA A 351 1.15 -28.36 -18.96
C ALA A 351 2.46 -28.68 -19.70
N SER A 352 3.11 -27.70 -20.33
CA SER A 352 4.34 -27.86 -21.11
C SER A 352 4.97 -26.51 -21.45
N PHE A 353 6.20 -26.50 -21.98
CA PHE A 353 6.80 -25.28 -22.53
C PHE A 353 6.00 -24.68 -23.69
N ASP A 354 5.36 -25.52 -24.52
CA ASP A 354 4.47 -25.04 -25.60
C ASP A 354 3.25 -24.29 -25.08
N ASP A 355 2.67 -24.75 -23.96
CA ASP A 355 1.56 -24.07 -23.29
C ASP A 355 2.04 -22.71 -22.75
N VAL A 356 3.19 -22.67 -22.05
CA VAL A 356 3.79 -21.41 -21.58
C VAL A 356 3.98 -20.44 -22.74
N ARG A 357 4.63 -20.85 -23.83
CA ARG A 357 4.83 -20.01 -25.02
C ARG A 357 3.51 -19.55 -25.64
N GLY A 358 2.49 -20.42 -25.66
CA GLY A 358 1.14 -20.06 -26.10
C GLY A 358 0.52 -18.94 -25.27
N ARG A 359 0.63 -19.01 -23.93
CA ARG A 359 0.13 -17.96 -23.03
C ARG A 359 0.91 -16.66 -23.17
N LEU A 360 2.24 -16.74 -23.30
CA LEU A 360 3.08 -15.57 -23.58
C LEU A 360 2.72 -14.91 -24.92
N ARG A 361 2.49 -15.68 -25.99
CA ARG A 361 2.03 -15.15 -27.29
C ARG A 361 0.71 -14.41 -27.17
N ASN A 362 -0.29 -15.02 -26.52
CA ASN A 362 -1.58 -14.38 -26.31
C ASN A 362 -1.44 -13.05 -25.56
N TYR A 363 -0.53 -12.98 -24.58
CA TYR A 363 -0.27 -11.74 -23.84
C TYR A 363 0.41 -10.68 -24.72
N VAL A 364 1.43 -11.06 -25.50
CA VAL A 364 2.11 -10.14 -26.43
C VAL A 364 1.15 -9.61 -27.49
N ASP A 365 0.26 -10.46 -28.02
CA ASP A 365 -0.75 -10.06 -29.01
C ASP A 365 -1.77 -9.06 -28.42
N ALA A 366 -2.13 -9.22 -27.15
CA ALA A 366 -3.01 -8.30 -26.44
C ALA A 366 -2.30 -7.01 -25.97
N ASN A 367 -0.98 -7.05 -25.78
CA ASN A 367 -0.15 -5.98 -25.22
C ASN A 367 1.08 -5.74 -26.13
N PRO A 368 0.90 -5.08 -27.29
CA PRO A 368 1.96 -4.97 -28.30
C PRO A 368 3.19 -4.18 -27.83
N ASP A 369 3.02 -3.29 -26.85
CA ASP A 369 4.09 -2.48 -26.26
C ASP A 369 4.90 -3.25 -25.19
N ALA A 370 4.44 -4.44 -24.78
CA ALA A 370 5.12 -5.27 -23.80
C ALA A 370 6.33 -6.02 -24.36
N GLY A 371 7.24 -6.37 -23.46
CA GLY A 371 8.46 -7.16 -23.70
C GLY A 371 9.58 -6.35 -24.32
N THR A 372 9.64 -5.05 -24.03
CA THR A 372 10.72 -4.13 -24.42
C THR A 372 11.72 -3.97 -23.28
N SER A 373 12.85 -3.29 -23.51
CA SER A 373 13.83 -3.03 -22.45
C SER A 373 13.27 -2.17 -21.31
N GLU A 374 12.24 -1.36 -21.58
CA GLU A 374 11.58 -0.48 -20.61
C GLU A 374 10.31 -1.11 -19.99
N GLU A 375 9.76 -2.15 -20.61
CA GLU A 375 8.55 -2.82 -20.13
C GLU A 375 8.67 -4.33 -20.33
N TRP A 376 9.19 -5.01 -19.32
CA TRP A 376 9.35 -6.46 -19.35
C TRP A 376 7.99 -7.14 -19.17
N ILE A 377 7.82 -8.30 -19.82
CA ILE A 377 6.67 -9.16 -19.60
C ILE A 377 6.87 -9.94 -18.31
N ARG A 378 5.91 -9.78 -17.39
CA ARG A 378 5.83 -10.54 -16.15
C ARG A 378 4.89 -11.73 -16.30
N GLY A 379 5.12 -12.77 -15.53
CA GLY A 379 4.22 -13.92 -15.42
C GLY A 379 4.53 -14.71 -14.16
N VAL A 380 3.57 -15.50 -13.67
CA VAL A 380 3.73 -16.29 -12.44
C VAL A 380 3.07 -17.65 -12.62
N GLY A 381 3.66 -18.71 -12.06
CA GLY A 381 2.99 -20.00 -11.93
C GLY A 381 3.66 -21.19 -12.63
N TRP A 382 4.85 -21.02 -13.22
CA TRP A 382 5.55 -22.14 -13.85
C TRP A 382 6.09 -23.14 -12.81
N ASP A 383 6.16 -24.42 -13.18
CA ASP A 383 6.66 -25.49 -12.30
C ASP A 383 7.55 -26.48 -13.07
N GLN A 384 8.82 -26.61 -12.67
CA GLN A 384 9.77 -27.57 -13.21
C GLN A 384 9.34 -29.02 -13.07
N ASN A 385 8.47 -29.37 -12.10
CA ASN A 385 7.97 -30.73 -11.97
C ASN A 385 7.16 -31.16 -13.19
N VAL A 386 6.53 -30.21 -13.88
CA VAL A 386 5.81 -30.45 -15.14
C VAL A 386 6.79 -30.78 -16.27
N TYR A 387 7.95 -30.11 -16.30
CA TYR A 387 8.91 -30.21 -17.39
C TYR A 387 10.02 -31.26 -17.13
N GLY A 388 10.16 -31.73 -15.89
CA GLY A 388 11.20 -32.65 -15.42
C GLY A 388 12.58 -32.00 -15.26
N ARG A 389 12.70 -30.68 -15.45
CA ARG A 389 13.92 -29.89 -15.28
C ARG A 389 13.60 -28.40 -15.13
N MET A 390 14.54 -27.64 -14.58
CA MET A 390 14.45 -26.18 -14.61
C MET A 390 14.39 -25.67 -16.07
N PRO A 391 13.60 -24.63 -16.35
CA PRO A 391 13.61 -23.98 -17.65
C PRO A 391 14.92 -23.26 -17.93
N THR A 392 15.15 -22.90 -19.19
CA THR A 392 16.30 -22.13 -19.65
C THR A 392 15.82 -20.97 -20.53
N ALA A 393 16.65 -19.94 -20.71
CA ALA A 393 16.33 -18.85 -21.63
C ALA A 393 16.02 -19.36 -23.06
N ALA A 394 16.71 -20.42 -23.49
CA ALA A 394 16.52 -21.04 -24.80
C ALA A 394 15.10 -21.61 -25.02
N ASP A 395 14.41 -22.02 -23.95
CA ASP A 395 13.06 -22.58 -24.05
C ASP A 395 12.02 -21.52 -24.49
N ILE A 396 12.23 -20.23 -24.20
CA ILE A 396 11.37 -19.13 -24.71
C ILE A 396 11.72 -18.85 -26.18
N GLU A 397 13.03 -18.82 -26.49
CA GLU A 397 13.59 -18.43 -27.79
C GLU A 397 13.27 -19.38 -28.95
N GLU A 398 12.72 -20.57 -28.65
CA GLU A 398 12.15 -21.48 -29.65
C GLU A 398 11.00 -20.85 -30.45
N ASP A 399 10.27 -19.90 -29.85
CA ASP A 399 9.19 -19.16 -30.52
C ASP A 399 9.72 -17.88 -31.18
N GLU A 400 9.58 -17.76 -32.49
CA GLU A 400 10.08 -16.59 -33.24
C GLU A 400 9.40 -15.28 -32.83
N LEU A 401 8.17 -15.31 -32.31
CA LEU A 401 7.46 -14.11 -31.85
C LEU A 401 7.95 -13.63 -30.47
N LEU A 402 8.48 -14.54 -29.66
CA LEU A 402 8.98 -14.24 -28.32
C LEU A 402 10.48 -13.91 -28.33
N ARG A 403 11.20 -14.28 -29.40
CA ARG A 403 12.64 -14.03 -29.55
C ARG A 403 13.01 -12.55 -29.36
N GLY A 404 13.94 -12.29 -28.44
CA GLY A 404 14.44 -10.96 -28.15
C GLY A 404 13.50 -10.06 -27.34
N LYS A 405 12.34 -10.58 -26.90
CA LYS A 405 11.48 -9.90 -25.92
C LYS A 405 12.01 -10.11 -24.51
N PHE A 406 11.80 -9.14 -23.64
CA PHE A 406 12.24 -9.18 -22.24
C PHE A 406 11.17 -9.84 -21.37
N PHE A 407 11.52 -10.97 -20.75
CA PHE A 407 10.64 -11.70 -19.83
C PHE A 407 11.30 -11.92 -18.47
N MET A 408 10.50 -11.81 -17.42
CA MET A 408 10.80 -12.27 -16.06
C MET A 408 9.57 -12.99 -15.50
N LEU A 409 9.65 -14.31 -15.43
CA LEU A 409 8.54 -15.20 -15.11
C LEU A 409 8.82 -15.89 -13.79
N ASP A 410 7.98 -15.72 -12.80
CA ASP A 410 8.17 -16.25 -11.46
C ASP A 410 7.60 -17.66 -11.33
N ARG A 411 8.31 -18.50 -10.58
CA ARG A 411 7.91 -19.88 -10.28
C ARG A 411 6.58 -19.86 -9.50
N ILE A 412 5.88 -20.98 -9.51
CA ILE A 412 4.66 -21.18 -8.72
C ILE A 412 4.80 -20.81 -7.23
N ASP A 413 5.99 -20.99 -6.65
CA ASP A 413 6.29 -20.60 -5.26
C ASP A 413 7.02 -19.25 -5.15
N VAL A 414 7.15 -18.47 -6.23
CA VAL A 414 7.84 -17.17 -6.32
C VAL A 414 9.31 -17.12 -5.84
N HIS A 415 9.91 -18.26 -5.50
CA HIS A 415 11.29 -18.35 -5.02
C HIS A 415 12.33 -18.48 -6.14
N CYS A 416 11.89 -18.50 -7.41
CA CYS A 416 12.76 -18.45 -8.58
C CYS A 416 12.14 -17.64 -9.71
N SER A 417 12.95 -16.88 -10.45
CA SER A 417 12.55 -16.22 -11.70
C SER A 417 13.26 -16.83 -12.90
N TRP A 418 12.48 -17.14 -13.93
CA TRP A 418 12.92 -17.54 -15.26
C TRP A 418 12.94 -16.33 -16.20
N VAL A 419 14.10 -16.05 -16.78
CA VAL A 419 14.33 -14.91 -17.66
C VAL A 419 14.73 -15.32 -19.08
N SER A 420 14.39 -14.45 -20.02
CA SER A 420 14.77 -14.55 -21.45
C SER A 420 16.24 -14.27 -21.73
N GLN A 421 16.70 -14.62 -22.94
CA GLN A 421 18.08 -14.32 -23.35
C GLN A 421 18.35 -12.82 -23.39
N ALA A 422 17.38 -12.00 -23.82
CA ALA A 422 17.50 -10.54 -23.84
C ALA A 422 17.80 -9.94 -22.45
N VAL A 423 17.25 -10.54 -21.38
CA VAL A 423 17.55 -10.15 -19.99
C VAL A 423 18.92 -10.65 -19.56
N LEU A 424 19.29 -11.88 -19.90
CA LEU A 424 20.63 -12.41 -19.60
C LEU A 424 21.73 -11.56 -20.23
N ASP A 425 21.50 -11.01 -21.42
CA ASP A 425 22.46 -10.15 -22.13
C ASP A 425 22.70 -8.80 -21.42
N LEU A 426 21.84 -8.41 -20.46
CA LEU A 426 22.04 -7.24 -19.60
C LEU A 426 22.95 -7.54 -18.39
N LEU A 427 23.14 -8.81 -18.05
CA LEU A 427 23.94 -9.23 -16.90
C LEU A 427 25.42 -9.37 -17.28
N PRO A 428 26.35 -9.29 -16.30
CA PRO A 428 27.74 -9.62 -16.54
C PRO A 428 27.92 -11.04 -17.07
N ALA A 429 28.87 -11.26 -17.98
CA ALA A 429 29.11 -12.58 -18.57
C ALA A 429 29.59 -13.64 -17.55
N ASP A 430 30.25 -13.21 -16.48
CA ASP A 430 30.67 -14.06 -15.36
C ASP A 430 29.89 -13.64 -14.11
N ILE A 431 28.87 -14.42 -13.77
CA ILE A 431 27.98 -14.16 -12.64
C ILE A 431 28.44 -15.01 -11.44
N PRO A 432 28.92 -14.39 -10.35
CA PRO A 432 29.34 -15.12 -9.16
C PRO A 432 28.16 -15.76 -8.44
N ASP A 433 28.43 -16.81 -7.67
CA ASP A 433 27.43 -17.38 -6.77
C ASP A 433 27.03 -16.38 -5.68
N VAL A 434 25.75 -16.38 -5.32
CA VAL A 434 25.17 -15.45 -4.35
C VAL A 434 24.87 -16.22 -3.06
N PRO A 435 25.41 -15.82 -1.88
CA PRO A 435 25.07 -16.47 -0.63
C PRO A 435 23.55 -16.45 -0.37
N GLY A 436 22.97 -17.62 -0.09
CA GLY A 436 21.53 -17.76 0.11
C GLY A 436 20.71 -17.62 -1.19
N GLY A 437 21.32 -17.83 -2.36
CA GLY A 437 20.63 -17.85 -3.63
C GLY A 437 21.32 -18.78 -4.62
N ASP A 438 20.55 -19.29 -5.58
CA ASP A 438 21.04 -20.23 -6.58
C ASP A 438 20.88 -19.66 -7.99
N ILE A 439 21.92 -19.82 -8.79
CA ILE A 439 21.89 -19.53 -10.23
C ILE A 439 21.98 -20.87 -10.96
N ILE A 440 20.90 -21.24 -11.64
CA ILE A 440 20.81 -22.52 -12.33
C ILE A 440 21.58 -22.40 -13.66
N ARG A 441 22.68 -23.15 -13.75
CA ARG A 441 23.57 -23.17 -14.92
C ARG A 441 23.37 -24.39 -15.81
N GLU A 442 22.83 -25.47 -15.26
CA GLU A 442 22.54 -26.72 -15.96
C GLU A 442 21.03 -26.98 -15.97
N PRO A 443 20.41 -27.32 -17.11
CA PRO A 443 21.05 -27.58 -18.41
C PRO A 443 21.38 -26.32 -19.22
N GLY A 444 21.09 -25.14 -18.68
CA GLY A 444 21.41 -23.85 -19.27
C GLY A 444 21.02 -22.71 -18.34
N MET A 445 21.49 -21.51 -18.67
CA MET A 445 21.16 -20.30 -17.92
C MET A 445 19.71 -19.88 -18.12
N GLY A 446 19.17 -19.15 -17.15
CA GLY A 446 17.86 -18.51 -17.24
C GLY A 446 17.09 -18.48 -15.93
N VAL A 447 17.49 -19.26 -14.91
CA VAL A 447 16.76 -19.31 -13.63
C VAL A 447 17.65 -18.83 -12.49
N PHE A 448 17.11 -17.90 -11.72
CA PHE A 448 17.72 -17.32 -10.51
C PHE A 448 16.76 -17.53 -9.35
N CYS A 449 17.25 -18.03 -8.23
CA CYS A 449 16.43 -18.33 -7.06
C CYS A 449 16.90 -17.56 -5.82
N ASP A 450 15.94 -17.22 -4.96
CA ASP A 450 16.15 -16.54 -3.67
C ASP A 450 17.01 -15.27 -3.80
N ASN A 451 18.11 -15.13 -3.02
CA ASN A 451 18.94 -13.92 -3.05
C ASN A 451 19.57 -13.65 -4.43
N ALA A 452 19.66 -14.66 -5.31
CA ALA A 452 20.17 -14.44 -6.67
C ALA A 452 19.20 -13.63 -7.55
N MET A 453 17.90 -13.59 -7.21
CA MET A 453 16.89 -12.81 -7.91
C MET A 453 17.12 -11.30 -7.76
N ASP A 454 17.80 -10.84 -6.70
CA ASP A 454 18.13 -9.43 -6.48
C ASP A 454 18.92 -8.84 -7.66
N MET A 455 19.72 -9.66 -8.35
CA MET A 455 20.44 -9.25 -9.55
C MET A 455 19.51 -8.89 -10.70
N LEU A 456 18.37 -9.59 -10.82
CA LEU A 456 17.34 -9.30 -11.81
C LEU A 456 16.54 -8.06 -11.40
N TYR A 457 16.15 -7.96 -10.14
CA TYR A 457 15.40 -6.81 -9.63
C TYR A 457 16.19 -5.50 -9.73
N ALA A 458 17.52 -5.55 -9.62
CA ALA A 458 18.38 -4.37 -9.77
C ALA A 458 18.37 -3.77 -11.19
N ILE A 459 18.05 -4.57 -12.21
CA ILE A 459 18.00 -4.13 -13.62
C ILE A 459 16.57 -4.09 -14.18
N PHE A 460 15.59 -4.62 -13.43
CA PHE A 460 14.19 -4.64 -13.83
C PHE A 460 13.63 -3.21 -13.89
N PRO A 461 13.03 -2.79 -15.02
CA PRO A 461 12.36 -1.49 -15.11
C PRO A 461 11.09 -1.50 -14.26
N ALA A 462 11.24 -1.12 -12.99
CA ALA A 462 10.17 -1.19 -12.02
C ALA A 462 8.96 -0.33 -12.42
N PRO A 463 7.72 -0.82 -12.26
CA PRO A 463 6.55 -0.06 -12.67
C PRO A 463 6.43 1.27 -11.90
N GLY A 464 6.00 2.31 -12.62
CA GLY A 464 5.71 3.63 -12.07
C GLY A 464 4.54 3.61 -11.08
N LEU A 465 4.38 4.71 -10.33
CA LEU A 465 3.37 4.80 -9.26
C LEU A 465 1.93 4.63 -9.75
N GLU A 466 1.58 5.14 -10.94
CA GLU A 466 0.23 5.01 -11.50
C GLU A 466 -0.13 3.54 -11.75
N LYS A 467 0.76 2.78 -12.39
CA LYS A 467 0.58 1.35 -12.65
C LYS A 467 0.45 0.56 -11.33
N LYS A 468 1.25 0.92 -10.32
CA LYS A 468 1.15 0.34 -8.97
C LYS A 468 -0.19 0.65 -8.28
N ARG A 469 -0.75 1.86 -8.43
CA ARG A 469 -2.10 2.17 -7.92
C ARG A 469 -3.15 1.27 -8.58
N ALA A 470 -3.09 1.14 -9.90
CA ALA A 470 -4.00 0.27 -10.65
C ALA A 470 -3.91 -1.20 -10.21
N PHE A 471 -2.70 -1.69 -9.95
CA PHE A 471 -2.46 -3.04 -9.40
C PHE A 471 -3.18 -3.21 -8.05
N VAL A 472 -2.95 -2.30 -7.10
CA VAL A 472 -3.56 -2.37 -5.77
C VAL A 472 -5.09 -2.28 -5.84
N SER A 473 -5.65 -1.37 -6.65
CA SER A 473 -7.10 -1.27 -6.86
C SER A 473 -7.69 -2.55 -7.45
N THR A 474 -7.03 -3.14 -8.46
CA THR A 474 -7.48 -4.41 -9.06
C THR A 474 -7.43 -5.55 -8.05
N ALA A 475 -6.37 -5.62 -7.25
CA ALA A 475 -6.19 -6.61 -6.20
C ALA A 475 -7.31 -6.53 -5.15
N MET A 476 -7.57 -5.34 -4.59
CA MET A 476 -8.62 -5.15 -3.60
C MET A 476 -10.00 -5.56 -4.13
N ALA A 477 -10.33 -5.16 -5.36
CA ALA A 477 -11.59 -5.57 -5.99
C ALA A 477 -11.70 -7.10 -6.07
N LYS A 478 -10.64 -7.80 -6.51
CA LYS A 478 -10.61 -9.27 -6.57
C LYS A 478 -10.69 -9.95 -5.20
N LEU A 479 -10.07 -9.38 -4.18
CA LEU A 479 -10.19 -9.86 -2.80
C LEU A 479 -11.62 -9.72 -2.28
N ASN A 480 -12.29 -8.61 -2.59
CA ASN A 480 -13.68 -8.41 -2.19
C ASN A 480 -14.63 -9.41 -2.88
N GLU A 481 -14.34 -9.88 -4.11
CA GLU A 481 -15.14 -10.91 -4.81
C GLU A 481 -15.27 -12.22 -4.01
N VAL A 482 -14.27 -12.54 -3.19
CA VAL A 482 -14.21 -13.77 -2.38
C VAL A 482 -14.50 -13.53 -0.90
N GLY A 483 -14.99 -12.35 -0.53
CA GLY A 483 -15.39 -12.03 0.84
C GLY A 483 -14.28 -11.50 1.73
N ILE A 484 -13.08 -11.27 1.20
CA ILE A 484 -11.98 -10.69 1.99
C ILE A 484 -12.26 -9.21 2.23
N VAL A 485 -12.33 -8.85 3.52
CA VAL A 485 -12.49 -7.47 4.02
C VAL A 485 -11.20 -6.94 4.64
N GLY A 486 -10.27 -7.81 4.99
CA GLY A 486 -8.97 -7.43 5.54
C GLY A 486 -7.89 -8.46 5.29
N MET A 487 -6.63 -8.04 5.30
CA MET A 487 -5.51 -8.95 5.08
C MET A 487 -4.23 -8.47 5.75
N HIS A 488 -3.29 -9.40 5.97
CA HIS A 488 -1.94 -9.08 6.39
C HIS A 488 -0.99 -9.05 5.19
N ASP A 489 -0.51 -7.86 4.83
CA ASP A 489 0.37 -7.69 3.65
C ASP A 489 1.82 -7.93 4.05
N ALA A 490 2.39 -9.04 3.60
CA ALA A 490 3.71 -9.49 4.01
C ALA A 490 4.80 -8.88 3.11
N GLY A 491 5.79 -8.23 3.72
CA GLY A 491 6.97 -7.75 3.01
C GLY A 491 6.72 -6.51 2.15
N VAL A 492 6.17 -5.46 2.76
CA VAL A 492 5.86 -4.21 2.06
C VAL A 492 6.98 -3.19 2.25
N PHE A 493 7.54 -2.66 1.16
CA PHE A 493 8.60 -1.66 1.22
C PHE A 493 8.08 -0.28 1.69
N PRO A 494 8.93 0.57 2.30
CA PRO A 494 8.52 1.89 2.79
C PRO A 494 7.81 2.76 1.74
N ASN A 495 8.32 2.79 0.51
CA ASN A 495 7.74 3.57 -0.58
C ASN A 495 6.37 3.02 -1.04
N HIS A 496 6.14 1.71 -0.93
CA HIS A 496 4.81 1.12 -1.17
C HIS A 496 3.85 1.40 -0.02
N LEU A 497 4.34 1.46 1.22
CA LEU A 497 3.53 1.88 2.37
C LEU A 497 3.13 3.36 2.32
N GLU A 498 3.96 4.22 1.73
CA GLU A 498 3.60 5.60 1.40
C GLU A 498 2.50 5.64 0.31
N LEU A 499 2.63 4.83 -0.74
CA LEU A 499 1.59 4.66 -1.76
C LEU A 499 0.26 4.19 -1.15
N TYR A 500 0.29 3.20 -0.27
CA TYR A 500 -0.91 2.71 0.41
C TYR A 500 -1.53 3.78 1.32
N ALA A 501 -0.70 4.59 1.98
CA ALA A 501 -1.20 5.70 2.81
C ALA A 501 -1.90 6.77 1.97
N ASP A 502 -1.32 7.11 0.81
CA ASP A 502 -1.89 8.04 -0.17
C ASP A 502 -3.24 7.52 -0.69
N MET A 503 -3.30 6.23 -1.05
CA MET A 503 -4.54 5.58 -1.50
C MET A 503 -5.59 5.48 -0.39
N ALA A 504 -5.20 5.05 0.81
CA ALA A 504 -6.12 4.94 1.95
C ALA A 504 -6.61 6.32 2.44
N GLY A 505 -5.78 7.36 2.34
CA GLY A 505 -6.11 8.73 2.77
C GLY A 505 -7.03 9.50 1.81
N SER A 506 -7.10 9.09 0.54
CA SER A 506 -7.99 9.70 -0.48
C SER A 506 -9.40 9.09 -0.54
N SER A 507 -9.67 8.10 0.35
CA SER A 507 -10.93 7.45 0.73
C SER A 507 -11.82 6.80 -0.35
N SER A 508 -11.82 7.19 -1.63
CA SER A 508 -12.74 6.58 -2.62
C SER A 508 -12.43 5.15 -3.03
N ASP A 509 -11.14 4.77 -3.04
CA ASP A 509 -10.71 3.57 -3.79
C ASP A 509 -10.17 2.45 -2.90
N TRP A 510 -10.05 2.66 -1.58
CA TRP A 510 -9.51 1.67 -0.65
C TRP A 510 -10.63 0.83 -0.04
N THR A 511 -10.66 -0.48 -0.30
CA THR A 511 -11.79 -1.37 0.05
C THR A 511 -11.41 -2.60 0.87
N VAL A 512 -10.16 -2.68 1.36
CA VAL A 512 -9.65 -3.80 2.18
C VAL A 512 -8.84 -3.23 3.35
N ARG A 513 -9.02 -3.76 4.56
CA ARG A 513 -8.19 -3.39 5.72
C ARG A 513 -6.83 -4.07 5.64
N VAL A 514 -5.74 -3.32 5.75
CA VAL A 514 -4.39 -3.87 5.59
C VAL A 514 -3.58 -3.75 6.88
N TYR A 515 -3.11 -4.89 7.38
CA TYR A 515 -2.08 -4.98 8.41
C TYR A 515 -0.74 -5.30 7.75
N ALA A 516 0.08 -4.28 7.50
CA ALA A 516 1.31 -4.46 6.76
C ALA A 516 2.48 -4.91 7.66
N MET A 517 3.25 -5.85 7.11
CA MET A 517 4.55 -6.28 7.60
C MET A 517 5.62 -5.59 6.77
N LEU A 518 6.27 -4.58 7.35
CA LEU A 518 7.34 -3.83 6.71
C LEU A 518 8.48 -4.76 6.29
N GLU A 519 8.99 -4.60 5.07
CA GLU A 519 10.32 -5.09 4.68
C GLU A 519 11.19 -3.88 4.35
N CYS A 520 12.46 -3.90 4.75
CA CYS A 520 13.40 -2.85 4.36
C CYS A 520 13.77 -2.98 2.89
N ALA A 521 14.25 -1.89 2.27
CA ALA A 521 14.69 -1.91 0.87
C ALA A 521 15.74 -2.99 0.58
N GLN A 522 16.58 -3.31 1.57
CA GLN A 522 17.42 -4.50 1.55
C GLN A 522 16.80 -5.56 2.47
N ARG A 523 16.54 -6.75 1.94
CA ARG A 523 16.00 -7.89 2.68
C ARG A 523 16.85 -8.21 3.91
N ASN A 524 16.19 -8.62 5.00
CA ASN A 524 16.84 -9.00 6.26
C ASN A 524 17.79 -7.91 6.81
N THR A 525 17.32 -6.66 6.80
CA THR A 525 18.03 -5.54 7.43
C THR A 525 17.14 -4.80 8.44
N TYR A 526 17.73 -3.80 9.11
CA TYR A 526 17.07 -2.97 10.11
C TYR A 526 17.05 -1.51 9.63
N CYS A 527 15.85 -0.95 9.45
CA CYS A 527 15.63 0.38 8.87
C CYS A 527 14.68 1.25 9.73
N PRO A 528 15.06 1.59 10.98
CA PRO A 528 14.16 2.25 11.94
C PRO A 528 13.68 3.62 11.49
N ASP A 529 14.51 4.40 10.77
CA ASP A 529 14.13 5.74 10.31
C ASP A 529 13.05 5.67 9.24
N ALA A 530 13.13 4.71 8.32
CA ALA A 530 12.09 4.45 7.33
C ALA A 530 10.82 3.92 8.01
N ALA A 531 10.97 2.96 8.93
CA ALA A 531 9.87 2.41 9.71
C ALA A 531 9.11 3.49 10.49
N ALA A 532 9.82 4.42 11.14
CA ALA A 532 9.22 5.52 11.89
C ALA A 532 8.36 6.44 11.00
N LYS A 533 8.78 6.67 9.74
CA LYS A 533 8.03 7.50 8.78
C LYS A 533 6.72 6.86 8.33
N VAL A 534 6.71 5.53 8.15
CA VAL A 534 5.54 4.80 7.64
C VAL A 534 4.68 4.19 8.75
N SER A 535 5.16 4.21 10.00
CA SER A 535 4.43 3.66 11.14
C SER A 535 3.09 4.38 11.33
N ARG A 536 2.04 3.59 11.46
CA ARG A 536 0.67 4.08 11.68
C ARG A 536 -0.19 2.97 12.25
N VAL A 537 -1.19 3.33 13.02
CA VAL A 537 -2.19 2.38 13.53
C VAL A 537 -3.56 3.00 13.26
N SER A 538 -4.26 2.46 12.27
CA SER A 538 -5.63 2.83 11.92
C SER A 538 -6.42 1.58 11.56
N ASP A 539 -7.73 1.73 11.38
CA ASP A 539 -8.61 0.60 11.09
C ASP A 539 -8.55 0.16 9.61
N LEU A 540 -8.02 1.01 8.71
CA LEU A 540 -7.88 0.71 7.27
C LEU A 540 -6.44 0.30 6.90
N LEU A 541 -5.43 0.94 7.50
CA LEU A 541 -4.03 0.62 7.27
C LEU A 541 -3.24 0.71 8.59
N SER A 542 -2.59 -0.38 8.96
CA SER A 542 -1.77 -0.50 10.16
C SER A 542 -0.38 -0.99 9.79
N VAL A 543 0.65 -0.31 10.29
CA VAL A 543 2.07 -0.58 10.03
C VAL A 543 2.80 -0.57 11.38
N ARG A 544 2.93 -1.77 11.94
CA ARG A 544 3.49 -2.04 13.27
C ARG A 544 4.14 -3.43 13.38
N SER A 545 4.46 -4.03 12.24
CA SER A 545 5.11 -5.33 12.15
C SER A 545 6.19 -5.32 11.06
N VAL A 546 7.11 -6.28 11.12
CA VAL A 546 8.21 -6.45 10.17
C VAL A 546 8.20 -7.88 9.63
N LYS A 547 8.50 -8.05 8.34
CA LYS A 547 8.75 -9.35 7.70
C LYS A 547 10.27 -9.58 7.60
N LEU A 548 10.72 -10.73 8.10
CA LEU A 548 12.06 -11.28 7.90
C LEU A 548 11.98 -12.64 7.21
N PHE A 549 13.07 -13.09 6.60
CA PHE A 549 13.12 -14.37 5.87
C PHE A 549 14.30 -15.23 6.32
N ALA A 550 14.03 -16.42 6.83
CA ALA A 550 15.06 -17.35 7.29
C ALA A 550 15.58 -18.25 6.15
N ASP A 551 14.72 -18.75 5.28
CA ASP A 551 15.02 -19.73 4.21
C ASP A 551 14.17 -19.53 2.95
N GLY A 552 14.37 -20.39 1.95
CA GLY A 552 13.57 -20.44 0.72
C GLY A 552 12.33 -21.33 0.84
N ALA A 553 11.86 -21.89 -0.29
CA ALA A 553 10.69 -22.77 -0.33
C ALA A 553 11.02 -24.27 -0.35
N LEU A 554 10.05 -25.08 0.11
CA LEU A 554 10.11 -26.52 0.00
C LEU A 554 10.21 -26.94 -1.47
N GLY A 555 9.40 -26.33 -2.35
CA GLY A 555 9.22 -26.61 -3.77
C GLY A 555 10.45 -26.40 -4.68
N SER A 556 11.38 -25.54 -4.31
CA SER A 556 12.63 -25.27 -5.02
C SER A 556 13.86 -25.90 -4.35
N TRP A 557 13.67 -26.70 -3.29
CA TRP A 557 14.74 -27.20 -2.40
C TRP A 557 15.51 -26.08 -1.67
N GLY A 558 14.89 -24.90 -1.52
CA GLY A 558 15.50 -23.75 -0.83
C GLY A 558 15.27 -23.75 0.68
N SER A 559 14.25 -24.43 1.19
CA SER A 559 13.93 -24.47 2.62
C SER A 559 15.05 -25.12 3.45
N ALA A 560 15.47 -24.50 4.54
CA ALA A 560 16.61 -24.98 5.32
C ALA A 560 16.19 -26.12 6.24
N MET A 561 16.75 -27.31 6.02
CA MET A 561 16.41 -28.53 6.72
C MET A 561 17.49 -28.96 7.73
N ILE A 562 17.11 -29.63 8.83
CA ILE A 562 18.05 -30.24 9.78
C ILE A 562 18.73 -31.44 9.12
N GLU A 563 17.93 -32.36 8.59
CA GLU A 563 18.38 -33.51 7.81
C GLU A 563 18.18 -33.24 6.31
N PRO A 564 19.06 -33.76 5.42
CA PRO A 564 18.94 -33.57 3.98
C PRO A 564 17.57 -33.98 3.41
N TYR A 565 17.23 -33.45 2.23
CA TYR A 565 16.03 -33.87 1.51
C TYR A 565 16.11 -35.35 1.12
N SER A 566 14.98 -36.06 1.20
CA SER A 566 14.87 -37.48 0.87
C SER A 566 15.13 -37.77 -0.61
N ASP A 567 14.68 -36.88 -1.50
CA ASP A 567 14.89 -36.99 -2.95
C ASP A 567 16.19 -36.33 -3.43
N ARG A 568 16.89 -35.61 -2.55
CA ARG A 568 18.10 -34.86 -2.85
C ARG A 568 19.10 -34.88 -1.68
N PRO A 569 19.71 -36.05 -1.40
CA PRO A 569 20.48 -36.29 -0.17
C PRO A 569 21.78 -35.48 -0.06
N GLU A 570 22.21 -34.82 -1.13
CA GLU A 570 23.39 -33.96 -1.14
C GLU A 570 23.14 -32.54 -0.63
N THR A 571 21.88 -32.14 -0.39
CA THR A 571 21.53 -30.79 0.09
C THR A 571 20.48 -30.82 1.21
N SER A 572 20.59 -29.82 2.09
CA SER A 572 19.61 -29.52 3.14
C SER A 572 19.00 -28.13 2.96
N GLY A 573 18.98 -27.61 1.73
CA GLY A 573 18.53 -26.25 1.42
C GLY A 573 19.50 -25.19 1.93
N SER A 574 19.02 -23.95 2.06
CA SER A 574 19.88 -22.80 2.40
C SER A 574 19.19 -21.78 3.30
N LEU A 575 19.96 -21.20 4.21
CA LEU A 575 19.53 -20.03 4.97
C LEU A 575 19.76 -18.77 4.12
N LEU A 576 18.75 -17.90 4.07
CA LEU A 576 18.85 -16.58 3.43
C LEU A 576 19.60 -15.57 4.31
N VAL A 577 19.64 -15.84 5.62
CA VAL A 577 20.33 -15.04 6.63
C VAL A 577 20.91 -15.97 7.69
N ASN A 578 22.14 -15.69 8.14
CA ASN A 578 22.74 -16.50 9.19
C ASN A 578 22.01 -16.29 10.54
N ALA A 579 22.03 -17.32 11.38
CA ALA A 579 21.34 -17.35 12.68
C ALA A 579 21.63 -16.13 13.56
N THR A 580 22.90 -15.75 13.73
CA THR A 580 23.32 -14.61 14.54
C THR A 580 22.68 -13.30 14.06
N THR A 581 22.62 -13.11 12.74
CA THR A 581 22.04 -11.91 12.12
C THR A 581 20.53 -11.92 12.30
N LEU A 582 19.85 -13.05 12.06
CA LEU A 582 18.41 -13.19 12.30
C LEU A 582 18.05 -12.85 13.75
N THR A 583 18.77 -13.39 14.73
CA THR A 583 18.56 -13.10 16.16
C THR A 583 18.76 -11.62 16.47
N ASN A 584 19.81 -10.99 15.94
CA ASN A 584 20.08 -9.57 16.16
C ASN A 584 19.00 -8.67 15.54
N LEU A 585 18.50 -9.04 14.35
CA LEU A 585 17.39 -8.33 13.69
C LEU A 585 16.11 -8.46 14.49
N ALA A 586 15.75 -9.67 14.92
CA ALA A 586 14.57 -9.92 15.75
C ALA A 586 14.61 -9.08 17.04
N LYS A 587 15.76 -9.08 17.73
CA LYS A 587 15.99 -8.23 18.91
C LYS A 587 15.83 -6.74 18.60
N SER A 588 16.43 -6.27 17.51
CA SER A 588 16.40 -4.85 17.14
C SER A 588 14.98 -4.37 16.83
N TRP A 589 14.23 -5.15 16.04
CA TRP A 589 12.84 -4.84 15.70
C TRP A 589 11.89 -4.97 16.88
N ALA A 590 12.06 -5.99 17.72
CA ALA A 590 11.30 -6.15 18.95
C ALA A 590 11.53 -4.95 19.89
N ALA A 591 12.78 -4.49 20.05
CA ALA A 591 13.12 -3.34 20.87
C ALA A 591 12.56 -2.03 20.29
N PHE A 592 12.47 -1.91 18.96
CA PHE A 592 11.78 -0.81 18.28
C PHE A 592 10.25 -0.82 18.51
N GLY A 593 9.71 -1.93 19.00
CA GLY A 593 8.29 -2.09 19.34
C GLY A 593 7.44 -2.70 18.23
N TYR A 594 8.06 -3.25 17.18
CA TYR A 594 7.37 -3.93 16.09
C TYR A 594 7.10 -5.39 16.45
N GLN A 595 5.97 -5.92 15.97
CA GLN A 595 5.73 -7.37 15.92
C GLN A 595 6.69 -7.98 14.88
N VAL A 596 7.47 -8.97 15.28
CA VAL A 596 8.43 -9.66 14.40
C VAL A 596 7.78 -10.89 13.79
N ASN A 597 7.70 -10.93 12.45
CA ASN A 597 7.12 -12.01 11.66
C ASN A 597 8.21 -12.60 10.76
N ILE A 598 8.53 -13.88 10.94
CA ILE A 598 9.67 -14.52 10.26
C ILE A 598 9.15 -15.63 9.34
N HIS A 599 9.41 -15.53 8.02
CA HIS A 599 9.27 -16.66 7.10
C HIS A 599 10.23 -17.78 7.48
N ALA A 600 9.67 -18.96 7.74
CA ALA A 600 10.43 -20.17 7.97
C ALA A 600 9.64 -21.40 7.50
N ILE A 601 10.12 -22.06 6.44
CA ILE A 601 9.48 -23.26 5.89
C ILE A 601 10.13 -24.52 6.45
N GLY A 602 11.44 -24.66 6.34
CA GLY A 602 12.18 -25.84 6.79
C GLY A 602 12.31 -25.95 8.31
N ASP A 603 12.56 -27.15 8.82
CA ASP A 603 12.66 -27.41 10.26
C ASP A 603 13.87 -26.73 10.92
N LEU A 604 14.99 -26.58 10.20
CA LEU A 604 16.13 -25.80 10.69
C LEU A 604 15.79 -24.31 10.73
N ALA A 605 15.13 -23.79 9.70
CA ALA A 605 14.69 -22.39 9.67
C ALA A 605 13.72 -22.08 10.81
N ASN A 606 12.74 -22.95 11.05
CA ASN A 606 11.78 -22.82 12.15
C ASN A 606 12.48 -22.81 13.51
N ARG A 607 13.43 -23.74 13.74
CA ARG A 607 14.23 -23.74 14.97
C ARG A 607 14.96 -22.42 15.20
N LEU A 608 15.63 -21.90 14.17
CA LEU A 608 16.38 -20.65 14.27
C LEU A 608 15.48 -19.41 14.42
N ALA A 609 14.30 -19.43 13.81
CA ALA A 609 13.29 -18.40 14.02
C ALA A 609 12.78 -18.40 15.46
N ILE A 610 12.48 -19.58 16.04
CA ILE A 610 12.09 -19.72 17.45
C ILE A 610 13.21 -19.22 18.36
N ASP A 611 14.47 -19.60 18.11
CA ASP A 611 15.63 -19.10 18.87
C ASP A 611 15.74 -17.57 18.82
N ALA A 612 15.53 -16.98 17.65
CA ALA A 612 15.57 -15.53 17.45
C ALA A 612 14.44 -14.80 18.19
N LEU A 613 13.21 -15.32 18.11
CA LEU A 613 12.03 -14.75 18.77
C LEU A 613 12.11 -14.89 20.30
N GLU A 614 12.53 -16.05 20.80
CA GLU A 614 12.76 -16.28 22.24
C GLU A 614 13.81 -15.30 22.78
N ALA A 615 14.94 -15.14 22.07
CA ALA A 615 15.97 -14.20 22.45
C ALA A 615 15.50 -12.74 22.41
N ALA A 616 14.62 -12.38 21.46
CA ALA A 616 14.00 -11.06 21.41
C ALA A 616 13.04 -10.83 22.58
N LEU A 617 12.22 -11.82 22.94
CA LEU A 617 11.34 -11.76 24.10
C LEU A 617 12.12 -11.58 25.40
N VAL A 618 13.22 -12.32 25.59
CA VAL A 618 14.10 -12.17 26.77
C VAL A 618 14.59 -10.72 26.92
N ASP A 619 14.98 -10.08 25.81
CA ASP A 619 15.49 -8.70 25.84
C ASP A 619 14.40 -7.66 26.15
N VAL A 620 13.21 -7.81 25.56
CA VAL A 620 12.14 -6.81 25.69
C VAL A 620 11.19 -7.08 26.88
N CYS A 621 11.44 -8.15 27.65
CA CYS A 621 10.63 -8.58 28.79
C CYS A 621 11.52 -8.97 30.01
N PRO A 622 12.25 -8.02 30.63
CA PRO A 622 13.38 -8.30 31.55
C PRO A 622 13.05 -8.83 32.96
N GLU A 623 11.77 -8.98 33.36
CA GLU A 623 11.41 -9.52 34.69
C GLU A 623 11.60 -11.06 34.84
N SER A 624 12.24 -11.71 33.86
CA SER A 624 12.45 -13.16 33.71
C SER A 624 13.51 -13.81 34.63
N GLY A 625 14.01 -13.11 35.66
CA GLY A 625 15.15 -13.56 36.48
C GLY A 625 14.91 -14.63 37.55
N GLY A 626 13.78 -15.37 37.53
CA GLY A 626 13.43 -16.35 38.58
C GLY A 626 12.70 -17.61 38.09
N SER A 627 12.37 -18.53 39.01
CA SER A 627 11.52 -19.69 38.72
C SER A 627 10.14 -19.20 38.26
N GLY A 628 9.84 -19.35 36.96
CA GLY A 628 8.69 -18.72 36.30
C GLY A 628 9.01 -17.99 34.99
N ALA A 629 10.28 -17.98 34.56
CA ALA A 629 10.72 -17.36 33.31
C ALA A 629 9.88 -17.75 32.07
N GLU A 630 9.52 -19.02 31.90
CA GLU A 630 8.69 -19.47 30.77
C GLU A 630 7.26 -18.89 30.81
N VAL A 631 6.62 -18.87 31.99
CA VAL A 631 5.28 -18.27 32.17
C VAL A 631 5.31 -16.77 31.87
N HIS A 632 6.41 -16.10 32.22
CA HIS A 632 6.63 -14.69 31.93
C HIS A 632 6.84 -14.42 30.44
N LEU A 633 7.63 -15.25 29.75
CA LEU A 633 7.84 -15.12 28.30
C LEU A 633 6.55 -15.39 27.53
N ALA A 634 5.75 -16.37 27.93
CA ALA A 634 4.46 -16.64 27.31
C ALA A 634 3.46 -15.48 27.48
N ALA A 635 3.40 -14.89 28.67
CA ALA A 635 2.58 -13.69 28.91
C ALA A 635 3.07 -12.51 28.06
N CYS A 636 4.39 -12.29 27.98
CA CYS A 636 4.93 -11.23 27.14
C CYS A 636 4.66 -11.48 25.66
N GLN A 637 4.77 -12.74 25.22
CA GLN A 637 4.46 -13.13 23.86
C GLN A 637 2.96 -12.95 23.53
N ALA A 638 2.04 -13.09 24.48
CA ALA A 638 0.63 -12.73 24.26
C ALA A 638 0.43 -11.24 23.94
N ASP A 639 1.30 -10.37 24.48
CA ASP A 639 1.32 -8.93 24.19
C ASP A 639 2.12 -8.58 22.92
N ARG A 640 3.22 -9.29 22.64
CA ARG A 640 4.10 -9.03 21.49
C ARG A 640 3.65 -9.69 20.20
N ARG A 641 2.99 -10.84 20.31
CA ARG A 641 2.41 -11.67 19.26
C ARG A 641 3.39 -11.97 18.13
N PHE A 642 4.66 -12.26 18.44
CA PHE A 642 5.61 -12.65 17.40
C PHE A 642 5.15 -13.91 16.67
N ARG A 643 5.46 -13.96 15.37
CA ARG A 643 4.89 -14.94 14.45
C ARG A 643 5.97 -15.63 13.64
N ILE A 644 5.68 -16.87 13.30
CA ILE A 644 6.39 -17.57 12.24
C ILE A 644 5.42 -17.72 11.07
N GLU A 645 5.84 -17.23 9.92
CA GLU A 645 5.09 -17.33 8.68
C GLU A 645 5.39 -18.66 8.00
N HIS A 646 4.34 -19.27 7.44
CA HIS A 646 4.25 -20.64 6.93
C HIS A 646 4.21 -21.69 8.03
N SER A 647 5.21 -21.70 8.94
CA SER A 647 5.31 -22.73 9.99
C SER A 647 5.17 -24.15 9.40
N GLN A 648 5.75 -24.35 8.22
CA GLN A 648 5.38 -25.43 7.31
C GLN A 648 5.92 -26.78 7.79
N ILE A 649 7.16 -26.83 8.24
CA ILE A 649 7.82 -28.06 8.70
C ILE A 649 8.48 -27.75 10.03
N ILE A 650 7.93 -28.30 11.12
CA ILE A 650 8.37 -27.99 12.48
C ILE A 650 8.75 -29.28 13.19
N HIS A 651 10.01 -29.41 13.56
CA HIS A 651 10.49 -30.56 14.33
C HIS A 651 9.72 -30.70 15.66
N PRO A 652 9.42 -31.92 16.16
CA PRO A 652 8.52 -32.10 17.31
C PRO A 652 8.97 -31.42 18.61
N ASP A 653 10.28 -31.24 18.80
CA ASP A 653 10.79 -30.49 19.95
C ASP A 653 10.56 -28.98 19.83
N ASP A 654 10.57 -28.46 18.61
CA ASP A 654 10.30 -27.05 18.33
C ASP A 654 8.79 -26.75 18.39
N GLN A 655 7.92 -27.73 18.05
CA GLN A 655 6.47 -27.64 18.31
C GLN A 655 6.21 -27.39 19.81
N LYS A 656 6.84 -28.16 20.71
CA LYS A 656 6.70 -27.97 22.17
C LYS A 656 7.13 -26.58 22.62
N ARG A 657 8.20 -26.03 22.02
CA ARG A 657 8.69 -24.68 22.32
C ARG A 657 7.70 -23.61 21.88
N MET A 658 7.12 -23.76 20.68
CA MET A 658 6.08 -22.85 20.20
C MET A 658 4.87 -22.82 21.15
N HIS A 659 4.40 -23.98 21.63
CA HIS A 659 3.33 -24.03 22.64
C HIS A 659 3.74 -23.37 23.96
N ALA A 660 4.94 -23.67 24.46
CA ALA A 660 5.41 -23.14 25.74
C ALA A 660 5.55 -21.61 25.71
N LEU A 661 5.97 -21.04 24.58
CA LEU A 661 6.15 -19.60 24.41
C LEU A 661 4.87 -18.90 23.91
N GLY A 662 3.94 -19.59 23.25
CA GLY A 662 2.82 -18.96 22.56
C GLY A 662 3.20 -18.24 21.26
N ILE A 663 4.25 -18.71 20.57
CA ILE A 663 4.63 -18.16 19.24
C ILE A 663 3.53 -18.53 18.25
N LEU A 664 2.96 -17.52 17.58
CA LEU A 664 1.83 -17.75 16.69
C LEU A 664 2.30 -18.37 15.36
N PRO A 665 1.76 -19.54 14.97
CA PRO A 665 1.97 -20.05 13.62
C PRO A 665 0.99 -19.37 12.66
N SER A 666 1.52 -18.81 11.58
CA SER A 666 0.72 -18.32 10.44
C SER A 666 0.77 -19.34 9.32
N ILE A 667 -0.33 -20.06 9.10
CA ILE A 667 -0.37 -21.27 8.27
C ILE A 667 -1.23 -21.03 7.04
N GLN A 668 -0.79 -21.50 5.89
CA GLN A 668 -1.58 -21.52 4.65
C GLN A 668 -2.14 -22.93 4.40
N PRO A 669 -3.44 -23.18 4.63
CA PRO A 669 -4.00 -24.53 4.46
C PRO A 669 -3.88 -25.07 3.03
N THR A 670 -3.98 -24.18 2.02
CA THR A 670 -3.85 -24.53 0.61
C THR A 670 -2.48 -25.09 0.28
N HIS A 671 -1.38 -24.52 0.83
CA HIS A 671 -0.01 -25.04 0.68
C HIS A 671 0.07 -26.53 1.03
N ALA A 672 -0.59 -26.96 2.12
CA ALA A 672 -0.58 -28.37 2.50
C ALA A 672 -1.11 -29.28 1.39
N THR A 673 -2.12 -28.81 0.66
CA THR A 673 -2.84 -29.62 -0.33
C THR A 673 -2.34 -29.42 -1.77
N SER A 674 -1.65 -28.32 -2.07
CA SER A 674 -0.88 -28.16 -3.32
C SER A 674 0.45 -28.89 -3.23
N ASP A 675 1.09 -28.87 -2.06
CA ASP A 675 2.43 -29.46 -1.85
C ASP A 675 2.42 -30.96 -1.60
N MET A 676 1.29 -31.54 -1.16
CA MET A 676 1.19 -32.92 -0.64
C MET A 676 1.98 -33.97 -1.43
N LYS A 677 1.96 -33.89 -2.77
CA LYS A 677 2.66 -34.84 -3.63
C LYS A 677 4.18 -34.73 -3.51
N TYR A 678 4.72 -33.51 -3.59
CA TYR A 678 6.17 -33.33 -3.52
C TYR A 678 6.68 -33.22 -2.08
N ALA A 679 5.83 -32.89 -1.10
CA ALA A 679 6.18 -32.95 0.31
C ALA A 679 6.56 -34.38 0.72
N GLU A 680 5.77 -35.38 0.29
CA GLU A 680 6.09 -36.81 0.50
C GLU A 680 7.42 -37.20 -0.16
N LEU A 681 7.67 -36.73 -1.38
CA LEU A 681 8.92 -37.00 -2.09
C LEU A 681 10.14 -36.39 -1.39
N ARG A 682 10.04 -35.13 -0.94
CA ARG A 682 11.14 -34.34 -0.39
C ARG A 682 11.45 -34.67 1.06
N LEU A 683 10.43 -34.95 1.87
CA LEU A 683 10.59 -35.13 3.32
C LEU A 683 10.53 -36.60 3.74
N GLY A 684 9.84 -37.44 2.95
CA GLY A 684 9.55 -38.81 3.32
C GLY A 684 8.43 -38.93 4.36
N PRO A 685 7.83 -40.12 4.49
CA PRO A 685 6.57 -40.33 5.20
C PRO A 685 6.64 -40.09 6.72
N GLU A 686 7.83 -40.21 7.32
CA GLU A 686 7.98 -39.97 8.76
C GLU A 686 7.88 -38.47 9.08
N ARG A 687 8.58 -37.63 8.32
CA ARG A 687 8.60 -36.18 8.52
C ARG A 687 7.29 -35.54 8.07
N THR A 688 6.67 -36.01 6.99
CA THR A 688 5.33 -35.53 6.61
C THR A 688 4.29 -35.83 7.69
N ALA A 689 4.33 -37.02 8.30
CA ALA A 689 3.40 -37.41 9.36
C ALA A 689 3.59 -36.67 10.70
N THR A 690 4.82 -36.23 11.02
CA THR A 690 5.15 -35.73 12.37
C THR A 690 5.49 -34.24 12.42
N GLU A 691 5.94 -33.65 11.31
CA GLU A 691 6.50 -32.29 11.28
C GLU A 691 5.72 -31.34 10.36
N ALA A 692 5.15 -31.85 9.27
CA ALA A 692 4.69 -31.01 8.17
C ALA A 692 3.22 -30.59 8.31
N TYR A 693 2.92 -29.33 7.95
CA TYR A 693 1.59 -28.72 7.82
C TYR A 693 0.65 -29.00 8.99
N ARG A 694 1.20 -28.90 10.21
CA ARG A 694 0.48 -29.08 11.48
C ARG A 694 -0.47 -27.91 11.65
N MET A 695 -1.78 -28.17 11.70
CA MET A 695 -2.81 -27.15 11.88
C MET A 695 -3.57 -27.40 13.17
N ARG A 696 -4.27 -28.54 13.26
CA ARG A 696 -5.02 -28.93 14.46
C ARG A 696 -4.14 -28.95 15.70
N SER A 697 -2.90 -29.40 15.55
CA SER A 697 -1.94 -29.45 16.63
C SER A 697 -1.65 -28.10 17.28
N PHE A 698 -1.80 -26.98 16.56
CA PHE A 698 -1.52 -25.63 17.07
C PHE A 698 -2.77 -24.81 17.42
N LEU A 699 -3.97 -25.40 17.38
CA LEU A 699 -5.23 -24.68 17.61
C LEU A 699 -5.28 -23.92 18.95
N ASP A 700 -4.68 -24.48 20.00
CA ASP A 700 -4.68 -23.93 21.36
C ASP A 700 -3.88 -22.63 21.50
N ILE A 701 -2.89 -22.41 20.64
CA ILE A 701 -2.12 -21.16 20.56
C ILE A 701 -2.62 -20.20 19.48
N GLY A 702 -3.75 -20.52 18.83
CA GLY A 702 -4.49 -19.62 17.95
C GLY A 702 -3.80 -19.36 16.60
N PRO A 703 -3.80 -20.35 15.68
CA PRO A 703 -3.17 -20.19 14.38
C PRO A 703 -3.84 -19.08 13.57
N VAL A 704 -3.03 -18.33 12.84
CA VAL A 704 -3.49 -17.34 11.86
C VAL A 704 -3.54 -18.03 10.51
N LEU A 705 -4.71 -18.16 9.88
CA LEU A 705 -4.80 -18.79 8.56
C LEU A 705 -4.77 -17.73 7.46
N GLY A 706 -4.13 -18.07 6.34
CA GLY A 706 -4.05 -17.24 5.15
C GLY A 706 -3.87 -18.07 3.89
N SER A 707 -3.67 -17.41 2.75
CA SER A 707 -3.43 -18.09 1.47
C SER A 707 -2.00 -17.94 0.96
N ASP A 708 -1.31 -16.85 1.31
CA ASP A 708 -0.06 -16.42 0.66
C ASP A 708 -0.24 -16.04 -0.82
N PHE A 709 -1.41 -15.48 -1.18
CA PHE A 709 -1.64 -14.99 -2.54
C PHE A 709 -0.53 -14.00 -2.98
N PRO A 710 -0.08 -14.04 -4.26
CA PRO A 710 -0.58 -14.86 -5.37
C PRO A 710 -0.03 -16.30 -5.44
N VAL A 711 0.76 -16.79 -4.48
CA VAL A 711 1.32 -18.16 -4.52
C VAL A 711 0.19 -19.19 -4.58
N GLU A 712 -0.81 -19.02 -3.72
CA GLU A 712 -2.09 -19.73 -3.80
C GLU A 712 -3.25 -18.77 -4.10
N PRO A 713 -4.41 -19.29 -4.56
CA PRO A 713 -5.60 -18.47 -4.75
C PRO A 713 -6.05 -17.79 -3.45
N PRO A 714 -6.51 -16.52 -3.51
CA PRO A 714 -6.90 -15.77 -2.31
C PRO A 714 -8.25 -16.20 -1.71
N ASN A 715 -8.95 -17.17 -2.30
CA ASN A 715 -10.31 -17.51 -1.90
C ASN A 715 -10.33 -18.21 -0.52
N PRO A 716 -10.86 -17.59 0.56
CA PRO A 716 -10.82 -18.20 1.89
C PRO A 716 -11.62 -19.50 1.98
N PHE A 717 -12.64 -19.69 1.14
CA PHE A 717 -13.43 -20.93 1.13
C PHE A 717 -12.64 -22.12 0.58
N GLU A 718 -11.67 -21.87 -0.30
CA GLU A 718 -10.71 -22.89 -0.75
C GLU A 718 -9.72 -23.22 0.37
N GLY A 719 -9.27 -22.21 1.13
CA GLY A 719 -8.47 -22.40 2.34
C GLY A 719 -9.19 -23.17 3.43
N ILE A 720 -10.46 -22.85 3.70
CA ILE A 720 -11.32 -23.58 4.64
C ILE A 720 -11.53 -25.01 4.16
N PHE A 721 -11.81 -25.23 2.88
CA PHE A 721 -11.90 -26.57 2.31
C PHE A 721 -10.60 -27.36 2.51
N ALA A 722 -9.45 -26.78 2.21
CA ALA A 722 -8.15 -27.41 2.40
C ALA A 722 -7.88 -27.73 3.88
N ALA A 723 -8.28 -26.84 4.80
CA ALA A 723 -8.13 -27.05 6.24
C ALA A 723 -9.01 -28.19 6.78
N VAL A 724 -10.24 -28.32 6.27
CA VAL A 724 -11.24 -29.28 6.75
C VAL A 724 -11.11 -30.63 6.06
N ALA A 725 -11.09 -30.65 4.73
CA ALA A 725 -11.04 -31.87 3.94
C ALA A 725 -9.62 -32.43 3.79
N ARG A 726 -8.60 -31.58 3.94
CA ARG A 726 -7.19 -31.90 3.63
C ARG A 726 -7.02 -32.41 2.19
N LYS A 727 -7.77 -31.82 1.27
CA LYS A 727 -7.76 -32.12 -0.17
C LYS A 727 -7.51 -30.85 -0.96
N ASN A 728 -6.94 -31.00 -2.15
CA ASN A 728 -6.67 -29.89 -3.03
C ASN A 728 -8.00 -29.28 -3.53
N PRO A 729 -8.24 -27.97 -3.36
CA PRO A 729 -9.51 -27.32 -3.75
C PRO A 729 -9.76 -27.32 -5.26
N ALA A 730 -8.73 -27.33 -6.10
CA ALA A 730 -8.90 -27.37 -7.55
C ALA A 730 -9.42 -28.75 -8.01
N THR A 731 -8.97 -29.85 -7.36
CA THR A 731 -9.30 -31.21 -7.80
C THR A 731 -10.35 -31.92 -6.94
N GLY A 732 -10.47 -31.55 -5.66
CA GLY A 732 -11.30 -32.26 -4.67
C GLY A 732 -10.67 -33.55 -4.15
N HIS A 733 -9.38 -33.77 -4.41
CA HIS A 733 -8.68 -35.01 -4.08
C HIS A 733 -7.46 -34.75 -3.20
N GLY A 734 -7.07 -35.76 -2.43
CA GLY A 734 -5.80 -35.81 -1.73
C GLY A 734 -4.66 -36.25 -2.64
N VAL A 735 -3.56 -36.72 -2.03
CA VAL A 735 -2.33 -37.09 -2.75
C VAL A 735 -2.60 -38.13 -3.83
N ASP A 736 -1.99 -37.95 -5.01
CA ASP A 736 -2.12 -38.81 -6.19
C ASP A 736 -3.58 -39.09 -6.64
N GLY A 737 -4.49 -38.15 -6.39
CA GLY A 737 -5.90 -38.25 -6.79
C GLY A 737 -6.75 -39.11 -5.85
N SER A 738 -6.27 -39.37 -4.62
CA SER A 738 -7.02 -40.09 -3.60
C SER A 738 -8.34 -39.37 -3.24
N SER A 739 -9.40 -40.14 -2.97
CA SER A 739 -10.64 -39.59 -2.40
C SER A 739 -10.49 -39.18 -0.95
N ASP A 740 -9.47 -39.69 -0.25
CA ASP A 740 -9.18 -39.38 1.15
C ASP A 740 -8.29 -38.13 1.27
N GLY A 741 -8.42 -37.40 2.37
CA GLY A 741 -7.57 -36.25 2.68
C GLY A 741 -6.15 -36.66 3.10
N TRP A 742 -5.20 -35.74 2.99
CA TRP A 742 -3.80 -35.94 3.37
C TRP A 742 -3.53 -35.49 4.83
N HIS A 743 -3.09 -36.42 5.69
CA HIS A 743 -2.94 -36.19 7.14
C HIS A 743 -4.21 -35.62 7.80
N VAL A 744 -5.34 -36.34 7.69
CA VAL A 744 -6.65 -35.93 8.21
C VAL A 744 -6.69 -35.78 9.74
N GLU A 745 -5.73 -36.34 10.46
CA GLU A 745 -5.51 -36.09 11.89
C GLU A 745 -5.23 -34.62 12.21
N GLU A 746 -4.72 -33.86 11.23
CA GLU A 746 -4.49 -32.41 11.33
C GLU A 746 -5.66 -31.57 10.77
N ALA A 747 -6.78 -32.19 10.40
CA ALA A 747 -7.95 -31.49 9.91
C ALA A 747 -8.61 -30.63 10.99
N LEU A 748 -9.07 -29.45 10.56
CA LEU A 748 -9.89 -28.57 11.36
C LEU A 748 -11.38 -28.91 11.15
N SER A 749 -12.22 -28.62 12.13
CA SER A 749 -13.66 -28.49 11.89
C SER A 749 -13.94 -27.21 11.10
N LEU A 750 -15.13 -27.14 10.49
CA LEU A 750 -15.57 -25.95 9.76
C LEU A 750 -15.50 -24.68 10.63
N ASP A 751 -15.96 -24.78 11.88
CA ASP A 751 -15.92 -23.68 12.84
C ASP A 751 -14.49 -23.27 13.22
N GLU A 752 -13.59 -24.24 13.47
CA GLU A 752 -12.17 -23.97 13.73
C GLU A 752 -11.50 -23.27 12.53
N ALA A 753 -11.78 -23.72 11.30
CA ALA A 753 -11.25 -23.12 10.09
C ALA A 753 -11.81 -21.71 9.83
N LEU A 754 -13.12 -21.50 10.04
CA LEU A 754 -13.75 -20.18 9.93
C LEU A 754 -13.15 -19.17 10.91
N LEU A 755 -12.92 -19.58 12.16
CA LEU A 755 -12.24 -18.72 13.14
C LEU A 755 -10.82 -18.37 12.69
N GLY A 756 -10.11 -19.31 12.05
CA GLY A 756 -8.81 -19.10 11.45
C GLY A 756 -8.77 -18.10 10.29
N PHE A 757 -9.90 -17.84 9.63
CA PHE A 757 -10.07 -16.78 8.61
C PHE A 757 -10.90 -15.59 9.10
N THR A 758 -11.20 -15.48 10.40
CA THR A 758 -11.84 -14.28 10.98
C THR A 758 -11.12 -13.81 12.25
N ARG A 759 -11.34 -14.48 13.38
CA ARG A 759 -10.81 -14.08 14.70
C ARG A 759 -9.30 -14.30 14.81
N GLY A 760 -8.74 -15.30 14.13
CA GLY A 760 -7.31 -15.60 14.10
C GLY A 760 -6.49 -14.43 13.52
N PRO A 761 -6.70 -14.02 12.26
CA PRO A 761 -6.03 -12.88 11.66
C PRO A 761 -6.29 -11.59 12.45
N ALA A 762 -7.53 -11.35 12.90
CA ALA A 762 -7.84 -10.21 13.75
C ALA A 762 -6.99 -10.18 15.03
N PHE A 763 -6.79 -11.32 15.70
CA PHE A 763 -5.88 -11.44 16.84
C PHE A 763 -4.41 -11.19 16.44
N GLY A 764 -3.96 -11.76 15.31
CA GLY A 764 -2.61 -11.53 14.77
C GLY A 764 -2.31 -10.06 14.46
N ALA A 765 -3.33 -9.28 14.08
CA ALA A 765 -3.25 -7.85 13.77
C ALA A 765 -3.62 -6.89 14.92
N PHE A 766 -3.91 -7.41 16.13
CA PHE A 766 -4.32 -6.59 17.28
C PHE A 766 -5.66 -5.88 17.10
N MET A 767 -6.60 -6.60 16.50
CA MET A 767 -7.97 -6.19 16.21
C MET A 767 -9.01 -7.15 16.80
N GLU A 768 -8.63 -8.00 17.76
CA GLU A 768 -9.55 -8.88 18.47
C GLU A 768 -10.72 -8.08 19.09
N GLY A 769 -11.94 -8.62 18.99
CA GLY A 769 -13.16 -7.93 19.42
C GLY A 769 -13.58 -6.75 18.54
N ARG A 770 -12.76 -6.37 17.54
CA ARG A 770 -13.04 -5.26 16.62
C ARG A 770 -13.20 -5.72 15.17
N ALA A 771 -12.51 -6.77 14.74
CA ALA A 771 -12.59 -7.35 13.41
C ALA A 771 -12.83 -8.87 13.48
N GLY A 772 -13.33 -9.46 12.39
CA GLY A 772 -13.61 -10.90 12.30
C GLY A 772 -14.74 -11.39 13.23
N ILE A 773 -15.58 -10.46 13.70
CA ILE A 773 -16.69 -10.67 14.64
C ILE A 773 -17.81 -9.66 14.37
N ILE A 774 -19.07 -10.08 14.51
CA ILE A 774 -20.24 -9.19 14.50
C ILE A 774 -20.69 -8.99 15.94
N LYS A 775 -20.16 -7.94 16.57
CA LYS A 775 -20.44 -7.57 17.97
C LYS A 775 -20.64 -6.06 18.07
N GLN A 776 -21.47 -5.61 18.99
CA GLN A 776 -21.64 -4.19 19.26
C GLN A 776 -20.28 -3.51 19.52
N GLY A 777 -20.00 -2.42 18.78
CA GLY A 777 -18.76 -1.66 18.82
C GLY A 777 -17.66 -2.16 17.86
N ALA A 778 -17.80 -3.36 17.28
CA ALA A 778 -16.89 -3.88 16.26
C ALA A 778 -17.11 -3.19 14.91
N LEU A 779 -16.11 -3.29 14.03
CA LEU A 779 -16.14 -2.77 12.67
C LEU A 779 -17.21 -3.49 11.87
N ALA A 780 -18.02 -2.73 11.13
CA ALA A 780 -19.16 -3.23 10.38
C ALA A 780 -18.73 -3.91 9.06
N ASP A 781 -18.00 -5.01 9.17
CA ASP A 781 -17.55 -5.80 8.03
C ASP A 781 -18.22 -7.18 8.05
N TRP A 782 -18.90 -7.54 6.97
CA TRP A 782 -19.61 -8.82 6.87
C TRP A 782 -19.68 -9.34 5.43
N VAL A 783 -19.92 -10.65 5.31
CA VAL A 783 -20.13 -11.33 4.04
C VAL A 783 -21.53 -11.90 4.02
N VAL A 784 -22.23 -11.75 2.88
CA VAL A 784 -23.54 -12.34 2.64
C VAL A 784 -23.39 -13.53 1.69
N LEU A 785 -24.01 -14.64 2.05
CA LEU A 785 -24.06 -15.91 1.32
C LEU A 785 -25.51 -16.24 0.95
N ASP A 786 -25.71 -17.08 -0.06
CA ASP A 786 -27.05 -17.55 -0.46
C ASP A 786 -27.62 -18.60 0.51
N GLU A 787 -26.75 -19.43 1.08
CA GLU A 787 -27.09 -20.52 1.99
C GLU A 787 -26.18 -20.51 3.23
N PRO A 788 -26.63 -21.04 4.38
CA PRO A 788 -25.79 -21.11 5.56
C PRO A 788 -24.70 -22.18 5.39
N LEU A 789 -23.48 -21.89 5.85
CA LEU A 789 -22.33 -22.79 5.70
C LEU A 789 -22.57 -24.19 6.30
N ASP A 790 -23.32 -24.28 7.41
CA ASP A 790 -23.64 -25.54 8.08
C ASP A 790 -24.55 -26.47 7.25
N ALA A 791 -25.20 -25.95 6.21
CA ALA A 791 -26.06 -26.73 5.31
C ALA A 791 -25.32 -27.23 4.06
N LEU A 792 -24.10 -26.76 3.82
CA LEU A 792 -23.31 -27.15 2.66
C LEU A 792 -22.55 -28.45 2.95
N GLU A 793 -22.46 -29.32 1.94
CA GLU A 793 -21.47 -30.37 1.98
C GLU A 793 -20.07 -29.76 1.85
N ILE A 794 -19.06 -30.36 2.49
CA ILE A 794 -17.71 -29.77 2.53
C ILE A 794 -17.15 -29.53 1.12
N ASP A 795 -17.42 -30.43 0.18
CA ASP A 795 -16.96 -30.29 -1.21
C ASP A 795 -17.59 -29.08 -1.93
N ASP A 796 -18.78 -28.62 -1.52
CA ASP A 796 -19.46 -27.48 -2.15
C ASP A 796 -18.76 -26.14 -1.86
N LEU A 797 -18.00 -26.07 -0.74
CA LEU A 797 -17.19 -24.89 -0.37
C LEU A 797 -16.22 -24.46 -1.48
N ARG A 798 -15.74 -25.41 -2.29
CA ARG A 798 -14.81 -25.16 -3.41
C ARG A 798 -15.41 -24.25 -4.48
N SER A 799 -16.72 -24.28 -4.63
CA SER A 799 -17.45 -23.56 -5.68
C SER A 799 -18.33 -22.43 -5.15
N LEU A 800 -18.34 -22.24 -3.82
CA LEU A 800 -19.13 -21.24 -3.14
C LEU A 800 -18.84 -19.84 -3.70
N LYS A 801 -19.92 -19.11 -3.98
CA LYS A 801 -19.86 -17.73 -4.45
C LYS A 801 -20.39 -16.80 -3.36
N VAL A 802 -19.59 -15.80 -3.03
CA VAL A 802 -20.02 -14.72 -2.14
C VAL A 802 -21.08 -13.89 -2.86
N LYS A 803 -22.20 -13.64 -2.20
CA LYS A 803 -23.28 -12.82 -2.73
C LYS A 803 -22.92 -11.34 -2.61
N GLN A 804 -22.47 -10.92 -1.42
CA GLN A 804 -22.05 -9.55 -1.16
C GLN A 804 -20.92 -9.51 -0.13
N THR A 805 -20.04 -8.52 -0.27
CA THR A 805 -18.99 -8.21 0.70
C THR A 805 -19.15 -6.78 1.16
N TRP A 806 -19.10 -6.58 2.48
CA TRP A 806 -19.31 -5.29 3.12
C TRP A 806 -18.12 -4.92 3.99
N VAL A 807 -17.68 -3.67 3.88
CA VAL A 807 -16.61 -3.09 4.71
C VAL A 807 -17.11 -1.78 5.28
N GLY A 808 -17.01 -1.60 6.59
CA GLY A 808 -17.45 -0.38 7.27
C GLY A 808 -18.91 0.02 6.97
N GLY A 809 -19.81 -0.94 6.79
CA GLY A 809 -21.21 -0.66 6.45
C GLY A 809 -21.49 -0.38 4.98
N ARG A 810 -20.49 -0.52 4.11
CA ARG A 810 -20.60 -0.22 2.67
C ARG A 810 -20.40 -1.47 1.84
N ILE A 811 -21.22 -1.64 0.81
CA ILE A 811 -21.04 -2.71 -0.16
C ILE A 811 -19.80 -2.42 -1.01
N VAL A 812 -18.84 -3.34 -0.99
CA VAL A 812 -17.61 -3.27 -1.79
C VAL A 812 -17.60 -4.31 -2.92
N TYR A 813 -18.48 -5.30 -2.83
CA TYR A 813 -18.74 -6.27 -3.88
C TYR A 813 -20.18 -6.78 -3.80
N GLU A 814 -20.77 -6.99 -4.97
CA GLU A 814 -22.06 -7.64 -5.16
C GLU A 814 -21.98 -8.56 -6.37
N TYR A 815 -22.43 -9.81 -6.22
CA TYR A 815 -22.45 -10.77 -7.31
C TYR A 815 -23.44 -10.33 -8.40
N PRO A 816 -23.02 -10.19 -9.67
CA PRO A 816 -23.87 -9.65 -10.75
C PRO A 816 -25.16 -10.43 -11.04
N GLY A 817 -25.32 -11.65 -10.52
CA GLY A 817 -26.53 -12.48 -10.68
C GLY A 817 -27.60 -12.29 -9.60
N SER A 818 -27.44 -11.36 -8.65
CA SER A 818 -28.38 -11.14 -7.53
C SER A 818 -29.66 -10.36 -7.92
N GLU A 819 -29.63 -9.59 -9.02
CA GLU A 819 -30.80 -8.88 -9.57
C GLU A 819 -31.65 -9.83 -10.44
N GLY A 820 -32.50 -10.66 -9.82
CA GLY A 820 -33.41 -11.51 -10.61
C GLY A 820 -34.29 -12.53 -9.87
N LEU A 821 -34.10 -12.74 -8.57
CA LEU A 821 -35.05 -13.55 -7.79
C LEU A 821 -36.17 -12.67 -7.27
N GLU A 822 -37.18 -12.43 -8.12
CA GLU A 822 -38.48 -11.95 -7.66
C GLU A 822 -39.00 -12.89 -6.57
N VAL A 823 -39.44 -12.26 -5.48
CA VAL A 823 -40.07 -12.90 -4.33
C VAL A 823 -41.42 -13.46 -4.79
N GLU A 824 -41.43 -14.70 -5.28
CA GLU A 824 -42.63 -15.53 -5.31
C GLU A 824 -42.37 -16.82 -4.50
N ASP A 825 -43.00 -16.85 -3.32
CA ASP A 825 -43.26 -18.00 -2.43
C ASP A 825 -42.27 -19.18 -2.44
N LEU A 826 -41.31 -19.14 -1.51
CA LEU A 826 -40.71 -20.34 -0.89
C LEU A 826 -40.50 -20.16 0.62
#